data_AF-A0A4S4G0P1-F1
#
_entry.id   AF-A0A4S4G0P1-F1
#
_cell.length_a   1.000
_cell.length_b   1.000
_cell.length_c   1.000
_cell.angle_alpha   90.00
_cell.angle_beta   90.00
_cell.angle_gamma   90.00
#
_symmetry.space_group_name_H-M   'P 1'
#
loop_
_entity.id
_entity.type
_entity.pdbx_description
1 polymer ?
#
loop_
_entity_poly.entity_id
_entity_poly.type
_entity_poly.pdbx_seq_one_letter_code
_entity_poly.pdbx_strand_id
1 'polypeptide(L)'
;MKVSLKWLSEYTQVPGDLKAFCDRLDLTGTGVEGVEQTGEAFEGVVVARVLTCEPHPDSDHMHVVTVDVGAGEPVQIVCGAPNIAADILVPVATVGAVLPGDFKIKKSKLRGQVSCGMCCSQRELGLGSDHSGIWILPEGTPVGTPIAEVIGSGDTVLDLEITPNRPDCLSVVGMAREVGAMYQQPVTYPLAADVAKLPAVTAGPDVADAVSVTVAETDRCPRYTARIIDNVKVGPSPDWLAERVSAAGGRPINNVVDVTNYILYLYGQPLHAFDLDTLADADGKVAVVVRAAEEGEELVTLDGEKRVLSEDMTVIATPQRAVALAGVMGGLDTEVTEATTTVLLESADFCNGRTSRTSRNLGLISEASMRYERGVDENLCELVSQAAAALLAEVSGGTVRPGVVDVYGREAAPRPLTFRIPRFNAMMGADIPADFIEDILARLGCAVEATADADVLSVLAPTFRPDLEREIDLYEEVLRLWGMDRIAPTLPGGRERVGTRTPEQQVARRVNDVLRAAGLNETMTYSFAEPGDVERLGLPADGLGLAVELLNPLNADMSVMRQSILPGLLRSVAYNQARGVKNIQLYEIGTVFTAHEGKKRAKEKRKLVGVLAGAMADTAWNAPSVPFDFFDGKGVLESIARELACPKVRFRALSADEAPQLQPGRAAEMMSNGAVIGWVGEVHPLVCDAFDAAAPVVAFELDMAALTRASRPARDYVDVPTFPAVTVDQALVVAEDVPHEKLVQVMTSAGGKLLESVALFDVYRDAERVGTGKKSMAYSLTYRAADRTLTSEEVERAHGKLVDKVQKATGAEVRA
;
A
#
# COMPACT_ATOMS: atom_id res chain seq x y z
N MET A 1 -6.73 0.62 15.02
CA MET A 1 -7.62 1.02 16.15
C MET A 1 -7.29 0.07 17.28
N LYS A 2 -6.96 0.61 18.46
CA LYS A 2 -6.59 -0.22 19.60
C LYS A 2 -7.80 -0.61 20.45
N VAL A 3 -7.91 -1.90 20.78
CA VAL A 3 -9.02 -2.47 21.55
C VAL A 3 -8.47 -3.31 22.70
N SER A 4 -8.73 -2.85 23.92
CA SER A 4 -8.47 -3.58 25.16
C SER A 4 -9.41 -4.79 25.28
N LEU A 5 -8.85 -5.99 25.42
CA LEU A 5 -9.64 -7.20 25.65
C LEU A 5 -10.28 -7.21 27.03
N LYS A 6 -9.59 -6.64 28.04
CA LYS A 6 -10.15 -6.44 29.37
C LYS A 6 -11.41 -5.57 29.29
N TRP A 7 -11.34 -4.42 28.61
CA TRP A 7 -12.49 -3.53 28.46
C TRP A 7 -13.60 -4.15 27.60
N LEU A 8 -13.25 -4.81 26.51
CA LEU A 8 -14.20 -5.51 25.63
C LEU A 8 -14.98 -6.60 26.39
N SER A 9 -14.33 -7.28 27.35
CA SER A 9 -14.93 -8.37 28.14
C SER A 9 -16.10 -7.94 29.02
N GLU A 10 -16.26 -6.63 29.28
CA GLU A 10 -17.40 -6.07 30.01
C GLU A 10 -18.70 -6.11 29.18
N TYR A 11 -18.57 -6.14 27.85
CA TYR A 11 -19.72 -6.06 26.93
C TYR A 11 -20.02 -7.37 26.23
N THR A 12 -19.01 -8.21 26.00
CA THR A 12 -19.20 -9.53 25.38
C THR A 12 -18.13 -10.52 25.86
N GLN A 13 -18.39 -11.82 25.70
CA GLN A 13 -17.43 -12.83 26.11
C GLN A 13 -16.26 -12.89 25.11
N VAL A 14 -15.07 -12.50 25.57
CA VAL A 14 -13.84 -12.61 24.77
C VAL A 14 -13.30 -14.05 24.85
N PRO A 15 -12.99 -14.71 23.71
CA PRO A 15 -12.41 -16.05 23.71
C PRO A 15 -11.02 -16.07 24.37
N GLY A 16 -10.74 -17.08 25.18
CA GLY A 16 -9.45 -17.23 25.86
C GLY A 16 -8.29 -17.69 24.95
N ASP A 17 -8.60 -18.35 23.82
CA ASP A 17 -7.59 -18.67 22.80
C ASP A 17 -7.37 -17.44 21.90
N LEU A 18 -6.38 -16.63 22.28
CA LEU A 18 -6.03 -15.38 21.60
C LEU A 18 -5.69 -15.60 20.12
N LYS A 19 -4.97 -16.68 19.79
CA LYS A 19 -4.58 -16.95 18.41
C LYS A 19 -5.82 -17.26 17.57
N ALA A 20 -6.67 -18.18 18.05
CA ALA A 20 -7.90 -18.52 17.33
C ALA A 20 -8.84 -17.32 17.21
N PHE A 21 -8.83 -16.42 18.20
CA PHE A 21 -9.61 -15.19 18.14
C PHE A 21 -9.10 -14.23 17.06
N CYS A 22 -7.79 -13.96 17.00
CA CYS A 22 -7.18 -13.15 15.94
C CYS A 22 -7.42 -13.76 14.56
N ASP A 23 -7.19 -15.07 14.39
CA ASP A 23 -7.44 -15.77 13.12
C ASP A 23 -8.91 -15.60 12.68
N ARG A 24 -9.86 -15.61 13.64
CA ARG A 24 -11.28 -15.42 13.33
C ARG A 24 -11.61 -13.98 12.94
N LEU A 25 -11.03 -12.98 13.60
CA LEU A 25 -11.19 -11.57 13.24
C LEU A 25 -10.77 -11.35 11.78
N ASP A 26 -9.59 -11.86 11.40
CA ASP A 26 -9.07 -11.79 10.04
C ASP A 26 -10.02 -12.44 9.03
N LEU A 27 -10.52 -13.65 9.32
CA LEU A 27 -11.47 -14.37 8.46
C LEU A 27 -12.79 -13.63 8.26
N THR A 28 -13.22 -12.86 9.26
CA THR A 28 -14.47 -12.09 9.22
C THR A 28 -14.31 -10.67 8.68
N GLY A 29 -13.09 -10.26 8.32
CA GLY A 29 -12.78 -9.00 7.65
C GLY A 29 -12.20 -7.90 8.53
N THR A 30 -11.73 -8.21 9.74
CA THR A 30 -11.04 -7.25 10.63
C THR A 30 -9.60 -7.68 10.82
N GLY A 31 -8.67 -7.01 10.11
CA GLY A 31 -7.25 -7.33 10.16
C GLY A 31 -6.65 -7.06 11.53
N VAL A 32 -5.87 -8.00 12.08
CA VAL A 32 -5.10 -7.78 13.31
C VAL A 32 -3.65 -7.41 12.94
N GLU A 33 -3.28 -6.13 13.09
CA GLU A 33 -1.93 -5.64 12.81
C GLU A 33 -0.94 -5.96 13.93
N GLY A 34 -1.43 -6.00 15.18
CA GLY A 34 -0.59 -6.21 16.34
C GLY A 34 -1.36 -6.67 17.57
N VAL A 35 -0.61 -7.29 18.49
CA VAL A 35 -1.08 -7.68 19.82
C VAL A 35 -0.07 -7.16 20.83
N GLU A 36 -0.50 -6.24 21.68
CA GLU A 36 0.31 -5.64 22.74
C GLU A 36 -0.14 -6.21 24.08
N GLN A 37 0.80 -6.72 24.89
CA GLN A 37 0.53 -7.11 26.26
C GLN A 37 1.06 -6.05 27.22
N THR A 38 0.19 -5.58 28.11
CA THR A 38 0.58 -4.67 29.19
C THR A 38 0.75 -5.46 30.48
N GLY A 39 1.65 -5.01 31.35
CA GLY A 39 1.93 -5.70 32.62
C GLY A 39 3.04 -6.77 32.58
N GLU A 40 3.72 -6.98 31.45
CA GLU A 40 4.89 -7.88 31.34
C GLU A 40 5.99 -7.58 32.38
N ALA A 41 6.11 -6.32 32.81
CA ALA A 41 7.03 -5.88 33.86
C ALA A 41 6.81 -6.56 35.23
N PHE A 42 5.71 -7.30 35.40
CA PHE A 42 5.35 -8.01 36.63
C PHE A 42 5.44 -9.53 36.51
N GLU A 43 5.96 -10.06 35.39
CA GLU A 43 6.10 -11.50 35.18
C GLU A 43 6.99 -12.13 36.28
N GLY A 44 6.45 -13.15 36.96
CA GLY A 44 7.12 -13.83 38.07
C GLY A 44 6.98 -13.13 39.44
N VAL A 45 6.18 -12.07 39.55
CA VAL A 45 5.80 -11.46 40.84
C VAL A 45 4.41 -11.93 41.26
N VAL A 46 4.30 -12.53 42.44
CA VAL A 46 3.06 -13.15 42.95
C VAL A 46 2.73 -12.66 44.36
N VAL A 47 1.46 -12.75 44.75
CA VAL A 47 1.04 -12.53 46.14
C VAL A 47 1.53 -13.68 47.00
N ALA A 48 2.20 -13.35 48.09
CA ALA A 48 2.71 -14.31 49.06
C ALA A 48 2.27 -13.96 50.47
N ARG A 49 2.10 -14.99 51.31
CA ARG A 49 1.88 -14.82 52.75
C ARG A 49 3.17 -15.05 53.50
N VAL A 50 3.55 -14.12 54.37
CA VAL A 50 4.70 -14.30 55.27
C VAL A 50 4.29 -15.24 56.41
N LEU A 51 4.88 -16.43 56.47
CA LEU A 51 4.58 -17.44 57.49
C LEU A 51 5.38 -17.21 58.78
N THR A 52 6.68 -16.95 58.65
CA THR A 52 7.57 -16.67 59.79
C THR A 52 8.44 -15.45 59.48
N CYS A 53 8.78 -14.70 60.53
CA CYS A 53 9.69 -13.56 60.46
C CYS A 53 10.65 -13.62 61.65
N GLU A 54 11.89 -14.02 61.40
CA GLU A 54 12.92 -14.19 62.43
C GLU A 54 14.05 -13.16 62.24
N PRO A 55 14.66 -12.65 63.33
CA PRO A 55 15.81 -11.76 63.23
C PRO A 55 16.96 -12.44 62.47
N HIS A 56 17.62 -11.71 61.57
CA HIS A 56 18.76 -12.25 60.85
C HIS A 56 19.95 -12.46 61.81
N PRO A 57 20.61 -13.64 61.84
CA PRO A 57 21.64 -13.96 62.83
C PRO A 57 22.86 -13.01 62.78
N ASP A 58 23.20 -12.52 61.58
CA ASP A 58 24.35 -11.63 61.33
C ASP A 58 23.93 -10.20 60.91
N SER A 59 22.72 -9.75 61.25
CA SER A 59 22.28 -8.36 60.99
C SER A 59 21.18 -7.89 61.95
N ASP A 60 21.35 -6.69 62.48
CA ASP A 60 20.40 -5.94 63.32
C ASP A 60 19.26 -5.24 62.56
N HIS A 61 19.30 -5.27 61.22
CA HIS A 61 18.38 -4.55 60.34
C HIS A 61 17.72 -5.43 59.26
N MET A 62 17.87 -6.76 59.34
CA MET A 62 17.26 -7.68 58.38
C MET A 62 16.55 -8.82 59.09
N HIS A 63 15.59 -9.41 58.39
CA HIS A 63 14.81 -10.54 58.85
C HIS A 63 14.95 -11.69 57.84
N VAL A 64 15.00 -12.91 58.34
CA VAL A 64 14.83 -14.12 57.54
C VAL A 64 13.36 -14.49 57.62
N VAL A 65 12.67 -14.39 56.49
CA VAL A 65 11.26 -14.72 56.39
C VAL A 65 11.05 -15.99 55.59
N THR A 66 10.05 -16.78 56.00
CA THR A 66 9.55 -17.88 55.18
C THR A 66 8.22 -17.45 54.60
N VAL A 67 8.08 -17.48 53.28
CA VAL A 67 6.88 -17.02 52.58
C VAL A 67 6.24 -18.14 51.79
N ASP A 68 4.90 -18.22 51.82
CA ASP A 68 4.11 -19.08 50.95
C ASP A 68 3.74 -18.30 49.68
N VAL A 69 4.22 -18.77 48.54
CA VAL A 69 3.97 -18.19 47.20
C VAL A 69 2.94 -18.99 46.40
N GLY A 70 2.24 -19.95 47.03
CA GLY A 70 1.23 -20.77 46.36
C GLY A 70 1.78 -21.95 45.55
N ALA A 71 3.09 -22.22 45.61
CA ALA A 71 3.79 -23.29 44.87
C ALA A 71 4.01 -24.59 45.68
N GLY A 72 3.33 -24.74 46.82
CA GLY A 72 3.34 -25.94 47.67
C GLY A 72 4.44 -25.96 48.74
N GLU A 73 5.68 -25.57 48.43
CA GLU A 73 6.77 -25.45 49.41
C GLU A 73 7.07 -23.96 49.74
N PRO A 74 7.09 -23.57 51.03
CA PRO A 74 7.47 -22.22 51.42
C PRO A 74 8.92 -21.89 51.04
N VAL A 75 9.15 -20.65 50.59
CA VAL A 75 10.47 -20.16 50.19
C VAL A 75 11.05 -19.20 51.22
N GLN A 76 12.34 -19.33 51.48
CA GLN A 76 13.08 -18.43 52.38
C GLN A 76 13.53 -17.18 51.63
N ILE A 77 13.23 -16.00 52.17
CA ILE A 77 13.65 -14.70 51.64
C ILE A 77 14.27 -13.88 52.76
N VAL A 78 15.35 -13.16 52.45
CA VAL A 78 15.93 -12.19 53.39
C VAL A 78 15.34 -10.82 53.04
N CYS A 79 14.69 -10.17 54.01
CA CYS A 79 14.04 -8.87 53.82
C CYS A 79 14.56 -7.86 54.85
N GLY A 80 14.96 -6.67 54.40
CA GLY A 80 15.43 -5.57 55.24
C GLY A 80 14.38 -4.51 55.54
N ALA A 81 13.14 -4.66 55.06
CA ALA A 81 12.12 -3.65 55.23
C ALA A 81 11.64 -3.60 56.71
N PRO A 82 11.49 -2.41 57.31
CA PRO A 82 11.16 -2.28 58.72
C PRO A 82 9.72 -2.71 59.06
N ASN A 83 8.86 -2.80 58.05
CA ASN A 83 7.46 -3.20 58.16
C ASN A 83 7.20 -4.67 57.82
N ILE A 84 8.25 -5.50 57.66
CA ILE A 84 8.09 -6.95 57.47
C ILE A 84 7.69 -7.63 58.78
N ALA A 85 6.63 -8.43 58.76
CA ALA A 85 6.11 -9.15 59.91
C ALA A 85 5.58 -10.53 59.49
N ALA A 86 5.34 -11.43 60.45
CA ALA A 86 4.59 -12.64 60.16
C ALA A 86 3.10 -12.32 59.93
N ASP A 87 2.41 -13.19 59.19
CA ASP A 87 0.97 -13.12 58.89
C ASP A 87 0.49 -11.93 58.03
N ILE A 88 1.38 -11.31 57.27
CA ILE A 88 1.01 -10.28 56.27
C ILE A 88 1.07 -10.83 54.84
N LEU A 89 0.30 -10.22 53.94
CA LEU A 89 0.33 -10.49 52.50
C LEU A 89 1.19 -9.46 51.78
N VAL A 90 2.09 -9.92 50.93
CA VAL A 90 3.10 -9.08 50.26
C VAL A 90 3.35 -9.57 48.83
N PRO A 91 3.67 -8.70 47.87
CA PRO A 91 4.14 -9.13 46.56
C PRO A 91 5.57 -9.66 46.68
N VAL A 92 5.81 -10.84 46.10
CA VAL A 92 7.12 -11.49 46.06
C VAL A 92 7.53 -11.71 44.61
N ALA A 93 8.67 -11.14 44.25
CA ALA A 93 9.34 -11.47 43.00
C ALA A 93 10.10 -12.79 43.18
N THR A 94 9.67 -13.81 42.45
CA THR A 94 10.25 -15.16 42.50
C THR A 94 11.54 -15.26 41.68
N VAL A 95 12.32 -16.31 41.89
CA VAL A 95 13.55 -16.52 41.12
C VAL A 95 13.22 -16.68 39.63
N GLY A 96 13.85 -15.86 38.79
CA GLY A 96 13.56 -15.79 37.35
C GLY A 96 12.79 -14.52 36.95
N ALA A 97 12.09 -13.87 37.89
CA ALA A 97 11.39 -12.61 37.64
C ALA A 97 12.35 -11.50 37.20
N VAL A 98 11.86 -10.58 36.35
CA VAL A 98 12.59 -9.40 35.88
C VAL A 98 11.80 -8.17 36.36
N LEU A 99 12.37 -7.39 37.28
CA LEU A 99 11.73 -6.16 37.77
C LEU A 99 12.07 -4.95 36.88
N PRO A 100 11.27 -3.86 36.94
CA PRO A 100 11.56 -2.60 36.25
C PRO A 100 13.02 -2.14 36.40
N GLY A 101 13.63 -1.70 35.29
CA GLY A 101 15.07 -1.42 35.21
C GLY A 101 15.94 -2.64 34.86
N ASP A 102 15.34 -3.70 34.33
CA ASP A 102 15.99 -4.95 33.86
C ASP A 102 16.70 -5.71 35.01
N PHE A 103 16.09 -5.66 36.20
CA PHE A 103 16.66 -6.24 37.42
C PHE A 103 16.20 -7.70 37.61
N LYS A 104 17.09 -8.64 37.28
CA LYS A 104 16.80 -10.10 37.34
C LYS A 104 16.92 -10.67 38.75
N ILE A 105 15.85 -11.27 39.25
CA ILE A 105 15.82 -11.97 40.55
C ILE A 105 16.49 -13.34 40.43
N LYS A 106 17.52 -13.55 41.25
CA LYS A 106 18.30 -14.79 41.32
C LYS A 106 18.42 -15.26 42.75
N LYS A 107 18.55 -16.57 42.94
CA LYS A 107 18.93 -17.16 44.23
C LYS A 107 20.30 -16.62 44.64
N SER A 108 20.36 -15.98 45.80
CA SER A 108 21.60 -15.37 46.32
C SER A 108 21.77 -15.66 47.81
N LYS A 109 22.94 -15.29 48.36
CA LYS A 109 23.18 -15.30 49.80
C LYS A 109 23.38 -13.86 50.28
N LEU A 110 22.56 -13.43 51.23
CA LEU A 110 22.74 -12.16 51.93
C LEU A 110 23.26 -12.47 53.32
N ARG A 111 24.48 -12.00 53.64
CA ARG A 111 25.14 -12.20 54.95
C ARG A 111 25.08 -13.64 55.47
N GLY A 112 25.33 -14.61 54.59
CA GLY A 112 25.38 -16.04 54.94
C GLY A 112 24.04 -16.79 54.80
N GLN A 113 22.90 -16.09 54.87
CA GLN A 113 21.57 -16.68 54.69
C GLN A 113 21.15 -16.69 53.22
N VAL A 114 20.47 -17.75 52.81
CA VAL A 114 19.97 -17.89 51.43
C VAL A 114 18.69 -17.06 51.26
N SER A 115 18.60 -16.30 50.15
CA SER A 115 17.38 -15.62 49.73
C SER A 115 16.95 -16.14 48.35
N CYS A 116 15.75 -16.73 48.29
CA CYS A 116 15.15 -17.34 47.11
C CYS A 116 14.06 -16.46 46.49
N GLY A 117 14.29 -15.14 46.47
CA GLY A 117 13.34 -14.16 45.97
C GLY A 117 13.55 -12.80 46.63
N MET A 118 12.56 -11.91 46.45
CA MET A 118 12.53 -10.58 47.05
C MET A 118 11.08 -10.21 47.39
N CYS A 119 10.81 -9.75 48.62
CA CYS A 119 9.55 -9.08 48.96
C CYS A 119 9.62 -7.64 48.42
N CYS A 120 8.63 -7.22 47.64
CA CYS A 120 8.71 -5.98 46.87
C CYS A 120 7.96 -4.81 47.53
N SER A 121 8.51 -3.62 47.38
CA SER A 121 7.85 -2.33 47.60
C SER A 121 7.12 -1.85 46.34
N GLN A 122 6.23 -0.86 46.49
CA GLN A 122 5.59 -0.22 45.32
C GLN A 122 6.61 0.42 44.39
N ARG A 123 7.70 0.99 44.92
CA ARG A 123 8.77 1.58 44.13
C ARG A 123 9.55 0.57 43.30
N GLU A 124 9.88 -0.58 43.87
CA GLU A 124 10.60 -1.65 43.15
C GLU A 124 9.74 -2.25 42.04
N LEU A 125 8.42 -2.22 42.19
CA LEU A 125 7.45 -2.58 41.16
C LEU A 125 7.16 -1.43 40.18
N GLY A 126 7.73 -0.24 40.39
CA GLY A 126 7.45 0.93 39.54
C GLY A 126 6.04 1.51 39.68
N LEU A 127 5.32 1.18 40.75
CA LEU A 127 3.92 1.56 41.02
C LEU A 127 3.78 2.76 41.98
N GLY A 128 4.88 3.30 42.51
CA GLY A 128 4.83 4.44 43.44
C GLY A 128 6.21 4.97 43.85
N SER A 129 6.23 6.09 44.57
CA SER A 129 7.47 6.73 45.07
C SER A 129 7.78 6.39 46.54
N ASP A 130 6.90 5.66 47.22
CA ASP A 130 7.08 5.24 48.60
C ASP A 130 8.26 4.25 48.73
N HIS A 131 9.14 4.54 49.68
CA HIS A 131 10.35 3.76 49.99
C HIS A 131 10.44 3.43 51.49
N SER A 132 9.36 3.64 52.25
CA SER A 132 9.31 3.41 53.69
C SER A 132 9.30 1.92 54.06
N GLY A 133 8.93 1.03 53.14
CA GLY A 133 8.89 -0.41 53.37
C GLY A 133 8.38 -1.23 52.18
N ILE A 134 8.16 -2.53 52.40
CA ILE A 134 7.51 -3.43 51.44
C ILE A 134 6.02 -3.12 51.32
N TRP A 135 5.41 -3.50 50.20
CA TRP A 135 3.98 -3.32 49.99
C TRP A 135 3.17 -4.38 50.75
N ILE A 136 2.36 -3.92 51.70
CA ILE A 136 1.40 -4.79 52.42
C ILE A 136 0.07 -4.76 51.67
N LEU A 137 -0.39 -5.93 51.24
CA LEU A 137 -1.64 -6.12 50.52
C LEU A 137 -2.82 -6.29 51.48
N PRO A 138 -4.05 -5.93 51.07
CA PRO A 138 -5.26 -6.13 51.87
C PRO A 138 -5.45 -7.60 52.30
N GLU A 139 -5.94 -7.80 53.53
CA GLU A 139 -6.35 -9.12 54.03
C GLU A 139 -7.40 -9.74 53.10
N GLY A 140 -7.21 -11.02 52.74
CA GLY A 140 -8.10 -11.77 51.84
C GLY A 140 -7.62 -11.89 50.39
N THR A 141 -6.51 -11.24 50.01
CA THR A 141 -5.91 -11.41 48.68
C THR A 141 -5.39 -12.85 48.51
N PRO A 142 -5.81 -13.61 47.47
CA PRO A 142 -5.40 -15.02 47.32
C PRO A 142 -3.89 -15.18 47.11
N VAL A 143 -3.28 -16.12 47.86
CA VAL A 143 -1.86 -16.45 47.73
C VAL A 143 -1.59 -17.16 46.41
N GLY A 144 -0.51 -16.80 45.73
CA GLY A 144 -0.09 -17.33 44.43
C GLY A 144 -0.66 -16.59 43.22
N THR A 145 -1.60 -15.66 43.41
CA THR A 145 -2.11 -14.82 42.33
C THR A 145 -1.00 -13.90 41.80
N PRO A 146 -0.79 -13.82 40.47
CA PRO A 146 0.13 -12.84 39.88
C PRO A 146 -0.21 -11.42 40.31
N ILE A 147 0.79 -10.62 40.67
CA ILE A 147 0.54 -9.26 41.17
C ILE A 147 -0.15 -8.39 40.12
N ALA A 148 0.12 -8.63 38.83
CA ALA A 148 -0.51 -7.93 37.72
C ALA A 148 -2.05 -8.06 37.74
N GLU A 149 -2.57 -9.22 38.15
CA GLU A 149 -4.01 -9.45 38.26
C GLU A 149 -4.61 -8.70 39.45
N VAL A 150 -3.89 -8.67 40.58
CA VAL A 150 -4.35 -8.01 41.81
C VAL A 150 -4.41 -6.50 41.67
N ILE A 151 -3.46 -5.92 40.92
CA ILE A 151 -3.40 -4.48 40.68
C ILE A 151 -4.14 -4.08 39.39
N GLY A 152 -4.67 -5.06 38.66
CA GLY A 152 -5.38 -4.85 37.40
C GLY A 152 -4.50 -4.34 36.26
N SER A 153 -3.17 -4.47 36.32
CA SER A 153 -2.22 -3.92 35.34
C SER A 153 -1.93 -4.84 34.14
N GLY A 154 -2.53 -6.03 34.10
CA GLY A 154 -2.48 -6.92 32.94
C GLY A 154 -3.63 -6.66 31.97
N ASP A 155 -3.31 -6.34 30.72
CA ASP A 155 -4.27 -6.27 29.62
C ASP A 155 -3.64 -6.81 28.32
N THR A 156 -4.49 -7.21 27.39
CA THR A 156 -4.10 -7.51 26.02
C THR A 156 -4.83 -6.52 25.12
N VAL A 157 -4.09 -5.73 24.35
CA VAL A 157 -4.61 -4.74 23.43
C VAL A 157 -4.38 -5.21 22.01
N LEU A 158 -5.45 -5.32 21.22
CA LEU A 158 -5.37 -5.61 19.81
C LEU A 158 -5.26 -4.31 19.01
N ASP A 159 -4.35 -4.23 18.06
CA ASP A 159 -4.37 -3.18 17.04
C ASP A 159 -5.05 -3.72 15.77
N LEU A 160 -6.21 -3.14 15.45
CA LEU A 160 -7.10 -3.60 14.41
C LEU A 160 -7.10 -2.64 13.21
N GLU A 161 -6.90 -3.18 12.01
CA GLU A 161 -7.10 -2.47 10.75
C GLU A 161 -8.60 -2.45 10.42
N ILE A 162 -9.27 -1.33 10.77
CA ILE A 162 -10.69 -1.14 10.46
C ILE A 162 -10.81 -0.53 9.07
N THR A 163 -11.48 -1.25 8.16
CA THR A 163 -11.73 -0.77 6.79
C THR A 163 -12.71 0.42 6.76
N PRO A 164 -12.65 1.31 5.76
CA PRO A 164 -13.47 2.52 5.73
C PRO A 164 -15.00 2.30 5.75
N ASN A 165 -15.48 1.13 5.32
CA ASN A 165 -16.91 0.78 5.32
C ASN A 165 -17.46 0.38 6.70
N ARG A 166 -16.60 0.21 7.71
CA ARG A 166 -17.00 -0.24 9.06
C ARG A 166 -16.78 0.85 10.12
N PRO A 167 -17.40 2.05 9.99
CA PRO A 167 -17.28 3.08 11.02
C PRO A 167 -17.85 2.64 12.37
N ASP A 168 -18.82 1.71 12.36
CA ASP A 168 -19.40 1.11 13.57
C ASP A 168 -18.32 0.44 14.43
N CYS A 169 -17.35 -0.23 13.80
CA CYS A 169 -16.24 -0.90 14.45
C CYS A 169 -15.15 0.03 14.98
N LEU A 170 -15.24 1.36 14.78
CA LEU A 170 -14.32 2.34 15.40
C LEU A 170 -14.65 2.65 16.87
N SER A 171 -15.29 1.70 17.56
CA SER A 171 -15.74 1.82 18.93
C SER A 171 -15.72 0.46 19.66
N VAL A 172 -15.55 0.47 20.98
CA VAL A 172 -15.58 -0.74 21.80
C VAL A 172 -16.96 -1.40 21.76
N VAL A 173 -18.05 -0.62 21.78
CA VAL A 173 -19.41 -1.16 21.63
C VAL A 173 -19.62 -1.79 20.26
N GLY A 174 -19.10 -1.17 19.19
CA GLY A 174 -19.16 -1.75 17.85
C GLY A 174 -18.36 -3.04 17.73
N MET A 175 -17.17 -3.09 18.31
CA MET A 175 -16.38 -4.32 18.38
C MET A 175 -17.04 -5.39 19.25
N ALA A 176 -17.70 -5.02 20.34
CA ALA A 176 -18.48 -5.97 21.14
C ALA A 176 -19.65 -6.56 20.35
N ARG A 177 -20.34 -5.74 19.54
CA ARG A 177 -21.38 -6.20 18.60
C ARG A 177 -20.81 -7.18 17.57
N GLU A 178 -19.68 -6.82 16.97
CA GLU A 178 -19.01 -7.65 15.97
C GLU A 178 -18.60 -9.01 16.56
N VAL A 179 -17.91 -9.01 17.69
CA VAL A 179 -17.47 -10.25 18.38
C VAL A 179 -18.67 -11.07 18.85
N GLY A 180 -19.71 -10.43 19.36
CA GLY A 180 -20.96 -11.08 19.73
C GLY A 180 -21.65 -11.75 18.54
N ALA A 181 -21.63 -11.14 17.36
CA ALA A 181 -22.14 -11.74 16.12
C ALA A 181 -21.24 -12.90 15.65
N MET A 182 -19.91 -12.72 15.69
CA MET A 182 -18.92 -13.74 15.31
C MET A 182 -19.08 -15.03 16.09
N TYR A 183 -19.35 -14.96 17.41
CA TYR A 183 -19.48 -16.12 18.29
C TYR A 183 -20.93 -16.47 18.65
N GLN A 184 -21.91 -15.76 18.09
CA GLN A 184 -23.33 -15.91 18.40
C GLN A 184 -23.63 -15.80 19.90
N GLN A 185 -22.98 -14.85 20.57
CA GLN A 185 -23.05 -14.59 22.00
C GLN A 185 -23.84 -13.30 22.31
N PRO A 186 -24.44 -13.20 23.50
CA PRO A 186 -25.12 -11.97 23.92
C PRO A 186 -24.13 -10.81 24.07
N VAL A 187 -24.62 -9.60 23.85
CA VAL A 187 -23.86 -8.34 24.01
C VAL A 187 -24.62 -7.42 24.96
N THR A 188 -23.91 -6.81 25.89
CA THR A 188 -24.45 -5.81 26.83
C THR A 188 -24.15 -4.41 26.30
N TYR A 189 -25.20 -3.60 26.13
CA TYR A 189 -25.08 -2.23 25.64
C TYR A 189 -25.21 -1.22 26.80
N PRO A 190 -24.17 -0.42 27.11
CA PRO A 190 -24.15 0.44 28.30
C PRO A 190 -24.96 1.74 28.16
N LEU A 191 -25.25 2.20 26.93
CA LEU A 191 -25.74 3.55 26.67
C LEU A 191 -26.98 3.93 27.48
N ALA A 192 -27.99 3.06 27.54
CA ALA A 192 -29.21 3.33 28.29
C ALA A 192 -28.96 3.48 29.80
N ALA A 193 -28.04 2.71 30.36
CA ALA A 193 -27.67 2.78 31.77
C ALA A 193 -26.84 4.02 32.08
N ASP A 194 -25.95 4.43 31.17
CA ASP A 194 -25.16 5.66 31.31
C ASP A 194 -26.04 6.92 31.21
N VAL A 195 -26.97 6.95 30.27
CA VAL A 195 -28.00 7.99 30.14
C VAL A 195 -28.81 8.15 31.43
N ALA A 196 -29.18 7.03 32.07
CA ALA A 196 -29.99 7.04 33.28
C ALA A 196 -29.30 7.70 34.49
N LYS A 197 -27.98 7.96 34.44
CA LYS A 197 -27.22 8.66 35.49
C LYS A 197 -27.42 10.18 35.44
N LEU A 198 -27.73 10.75 34.27
CA LEU A 198 -27.80 12.20 34.06
C LEU A 198 -28.73 12.94 35.07
N PRO A 199 -29.96 12.47 35.37
CA PRO A 199 -30.84 13.20 36.29
C PRO A 199 -30.27 13.41 37.69
N ALA A 200 -29.36 12.54 38.16
CA ALA A 200 -28.78 12.64 39.49
C ALA A 200 -27.79 13.81 39.65
N VAL A 201 -27.26 14.31 38.54
CA VAL A 201 -26.27 15.39 38.47
C VAL A 201 -26.82 16.64 37.78
N THR A 202 -28.13 16.70 37.53
CA THR A 202 -28.78 17.81 36.81
C THR A 202 -29.36 18.85 37.77
N ALA A 203 -28.90 20.10 37.70
CA ALA A 203 -29.46 21.23 38.43
C ALA A 203 -29.05 22.58 37.82
N GLY A 204 -29.73 23.66 38.21
CA GLY A 204 -29.42 25.02 37.75
C GLY A 204 -30.38 25.55 36.66
N PRO A 205 -30.00 26.63 35.96
CA PRO A 205 -30.80 27.23 34.87
C PRO A 205 -30.74 26.39 33.60
N ASP A 206 -31.69 26.59 32.68
CA ASP A 206 -31.75 25.82 31.44
C ASP A 206 -30.59 26.17 30.50
N VAL A 207 -30.09 25.20 29.73
CA VAL A 207 -29.04 25.42 28.72
C VAL A 207 -29.46 26.50 27.71
N ALA A 208 -30.73 26.53 27.30
CA ALA A 208 -31.24 27.47 26.30
C ALA A 208 -31.22 28.94 26.78
N ASP A 209 -31.08 29.20 28.09
CA ASP A 209 -30.97 30.56 28.62
C ASP A 209 -29.58 31.17 28.34
N ALA A 210 -28.56 30.33 28.15
CA ALA A 210 -27.15 30.74 28.02
C ALA A 210 -26.54 30.46 26.64
N VAL A 211 -26.98 29.41 25.94
CA VAL A 211 -26.42 29.00 24.64
C VAL A 211 -27.49 28.99 23.57
N SER A 212 -27.13 29.46 22.38
CA SER A 212 -27.88 29.27 21.14
C SER A 212 -26.98 28.68 20.06
N VAL A 213 -27.52 27.78 19.23
CA VAL A 213 -26.80 27.15 18.12
C VAL A 213 -27.54 27.45 16.82
N THR A 214 -26.81 27.88 15.80
CA THR A 214 -27.30 28.06 14.43
C THR A 214 -26.45 27.25 13.47
N VAL A 215 -27.08 26.36 12.71
CA VAL A 215 -26.43 25.63 11.61
C VAL A 215 -26.83 26.30 10.30
N ALA A 216 -25.88 26.90 9.59
CA ALA A 216 -26.16 27.65 8.36
C ALA A 216 -26.55 26.73 7.19
N GLU A 217 -25.93 25.54 7.13
CA GLU A 217 -26.13 24.54 6.08
C GLU A 217 -26.27 23.15 6.71
N THR A 218 -27.49 22.60 6.74
CA THR A 218 -27.76 21.27 7.30
C THR A 218 -26.92 20.17 6.67
N ASP A 219 -26.62 20.26 5.37
CA ASP A 219 -25.79 19.26 4.68
C ASP A 219 -24.34 19.23 5.19
N ARG A 220 -23.85 20.31 5.82
CA ARG A 220 -22.51 20.36 6.43
C ARG A 220 -22.48 19.78 7.84
N CYS A 221 -23.57 19.95 8.57
CA CYS A 221 -23.74 19.50 9.95
C CYS A 221 -25.19 19.04 10.13
N PRO A 222 -25.48 17.75 9.90
CA PRO A 222 -26.84 17.22 10.01
C PRO A 222 -27.44 17.42 11.40
N ARG A 223 -26.61 17.26 12.44
CA ARG A 223 -27.01 17.44 13.83
C ARG A 223 -25.91 18.09 14.67
N TYR A 224 -26.28 19.01 15.54
CA TYR A 224 -25.40 19.62 16.53
C TYR A 224 -26.11 19.72 17.88
N THR A 225 -25.48 19.17 18.93
CA THR A 225 -25.98 19.26 20.30
C THR A 225 -25.01 20.02 21.19
N ALA A 226 -25.55 20.81 22.13
CA ALA A 226 -24.77 21.55 23.11
C ALA A 226 -25.36 21.39 24.53
N ARG A 227 -24.49 21.08 25.50
CA ARG A 227 -24.82 20.99 26.93
C ARG A 227 -23.84 21.79 27.77
N ILE A 228 -24.28 22.28 28.92
CA ILE A 228 -23.44 23.04 29.85
C ILE A 228 -23.24 22.23 31.12
N ILE A 229 -21.98 22.17 31.57
CA ILE A 229 -21.61 21.63 32.88
C ILE A 229 -20.94 22.75 33.67
N ASP A 230 -21.56 23.15 34.77
CA ASP A 230 -21.06 24.17 35.70
C ASP A 230 -20.20 23.54 36.80
N ASN A 231 -19.37 24.35 37.44
CA ASN A 231 -18.55 23.97 38.60
C ASN A 231 -17.59 22.80 38.32
N VAL A 232 -17.11 22.70 37.08
CA VAL A 232 -16.14 21.71 36.67
C VAL A 232 -14.81 22.00 37.35
N LYS A 233 -14.21 20.99 37.99
CA LYS A 233 -12.82 21.05 38.46
C LYS A 233 -11.92 20.25 37.52
N VAL A 234 -11.17 20.96 36.69
CA VAL A 234 -10.21 20.34 35.77
C VAL A 234 -9.00 19.81 36.57
N GLY A 235 -8.61 18.58 36.28
CA GLY A 235 -7.47 17.93 36.93
C GLY A 235 -7.15 16.56 36.32
N PRO A 236 -6.25 15.78 36.93
CA PRO A 236 -5.94 14.43 36.47
C PRO A 236 -7.18 13.53 36.46
N SER A 237 -7.28 12.69 35.44
CA SER A 237 -8.33 11.67 35.33
C SER A 237 -8.20 10.59 36.41
N PRO A 238 -9.32 10.00 36.88
CA PRO A 238 -9.27 8.78 37.67
C PRO A 238 -8.51 7.66 36.94
N ASP A 239 -7.81 6.81 37.68
CA ASP A 239 -6.91 5.79 37.12
C ASP A 239 -7.59 4.90 36.06
N TRP A 240 -8.83 4.46 36.33
CA TRP A 240 -9.59 3.61 35.41
C TRP A 240 -9.88 4.30 34.05
N LEU A 241 -10.09 5.61 34.05
CA LEU A 241 -10.38 6.39 32.84
C LEU A 241 -9.10 6.59 32.04
N ALA A 242 -8.02 6.97 32.72
CA ALA A 242 -6.71 7.13 32.11
C ALA A 242 -6.19 5.81 31.52
N GLU A 243 -6.39 4.68 32.21
CA GLU A 243 -6.02 3.34 31.73
C GLU A 243 -6.74 3.00 30.42
N ARG A 244 -8.07 3.21 30.35
CA ARG A 244 -8.85 2.89 29.14
C ARG A 244 -8.52 3.80 27.96
N VAL A 245 -8.32 5.10 28.19
CA VAL A 245 -7.87 6.04 27.16
C VAL A 245 -6.49 5.61 26.62
N SER A 246 -5.58 5.21 27.50
CA SER A 246 -4.26 4.70 27.12
C SER A 246 -4.33 3.41 26.33
N ALA A 247 -5.14 2.44 26.77
CA ALA A 247 -5.32 1.17 26.10
C ALA A 247 -5.98 1.31 24.72
N ALA A 248 -6.77 2.36 24.49
CA ALA A 248 -7.32 2.72 23.18
C ALA A 248 -6.33 3.50 22.28
N GLY A 249 -5.09 3.75 22.75
CA GLY A 249 -4.03 4.43 22.00
C GLY A 249 -3.98 5.95 22.20
N GLY A 250 -4.88 6.51 23.02
CA GLY A 250 -4.86 7.92 23.39
C GLY A 250 -3.86 8.22 24.52
N ARG A 251 -3.44 9.47 24.64
CA ARG A 251 -2.69 9.93 25.82
C ARG A 251 -3.66 10.60 26.78
N PRO A 252 -3.75 10.18 28.06
CA PRO A 252 -4.53 10.90 29.07
C PRO A 252 -4.01 12.34 29.26
N ILE A 253 -4.92 13.30 29.33
CA ILE A 253 -4.61 14.73 29.45
C ILE A 253 -5.20 15.29 30.75
N ASN A 254 -6.52 15.31 30.86
CA ASN A 254 -7.26 15.74 32.04
C ASN A 254 -8.65 15.11 32.04
N ASN A 255 -9.32 15.14 33.18
CA ASN A 255 -10.63 14.52 33.41
C ASN A 255 -11.75 15.00 32.47
N VAL A 256 -11.64 16.16 31.82
CA VAL A 256 -12.62 16.65 30.84
C VAL A 256 -12.35 16.07 29.45
N VAL A 257 -11.12 16.25 28.95
CA VAL A 257 -10.70 15.76 27.62
C VAL A 257 -10.68 14.24 27.56
N ASP A 258 -10.33 13.59 28.66
CA ASP A 258 -10.30 12.13 28.72
C ASP A 258 -11.72 11.54 28.72
N VAL A 259 -12.73 12.26 29.24
CA VAL A 259 -14.14 11.85 29.10
C VAL A 259 -14.59 11.94 27.64
N THR A 260 -14.25 13.01 26.92
CA THR A 260 -14.60 13.12 25.50
C THR A 260 -13.93 12.03 24.66
N ASN A 261 -12.65 11.74 24.93
CA ASN A 261 -11.93 10.65 24.28
C ASN A 261 -12.48 9.27 24.65
N TYR A 262 -12.78 9.03 25.93
CA TYR A 262 -13.36 7.78 26.39
C TYR A 262 -14.70 7.49 25.72
N ILE A 263 -15.58 8.49 25.63
CA ILE A 263 -16.87 8.37 24.96
C ILE A 263 -16.69 8.11 23.45
N LEU A 264 -15.73 8.80 22.81
CA LEU A 264 -15.34 8.53 21.44
C LEU A 264 -14.91 7.07 21.24
N TYR A 265 -14.07 6.53 22.12
CA TYR A 265 -13.63 5.13 22.02
C TYR A 265 -14.74 4.14 22.37
N LEU A 266 -15.63 4.47 23.30
CA LEU A 266 -16.70 3.58 23.72
C LEU A 266 -17.81 3.47 22.67
N TYR A 267 -18.30 4.62 22.18
CA TYR A 267 -19.49 4.72 21.33
C TYR A 267 -19.20 5.11 19.88
N GLY A 268 -17.97 5.52 19.54
CA GLY A 268 -17.60 5.93 18.19
C GLY A 268 -18.01 7.36 17.84
N GLN A 269 -18.58 8.11 18.78
CA GLN A 269 -19.01 9.50 18.62
C GLN A 269 -17.90 10.45 19.09
N PRO A 270 -17.25 11.20 18.20
CA PRO A 270 -16.35 12.25 18.64
C PRO A 270 -17.11 13.34 19.37
N LEU A 271 -16.51 13.84 20.46
CA LEU A 271 -17.03 14.93 21.26
C LEU A 271 -15.96 16.01 21.41
N HIS A 272 -16.39 17.24 21.66
CA HIS A 272 -15.49 18.32 22.01
C HIS A 272 -16.00 19.09 23.24
N ALA A 273 -15.08 19.62 24.03
CA ALA A 273 -15.39 20.43 25.19
C ALA A 273 -14.74 21.79 25.00
N PHE A 274 -15.54 22.85 25.02
CA PHE A 274 -15.06 24.22 24.98
C PHE A 274 -15.11 24.83 26.39
N ASP A 275 -14.16 25.70 26.70
CA ASP A 275 -14.30 26.62 27.83
C ASP A 275 -15.41 27.63 27.50
N LEU A 276 -16.54 27.55 28.21
CA LEU A 276 -17.71 28.37 27.94
C LEU A 276 -17.40 29.87 28.11
N ASP A 277 -16.55 30.22 29.07
CA ASP A 277 -16.24 31.62 29.39
C ASP A 277 -15.43 32.29 28.27
N THR A 278 -14.70 31.50 27.46
CA THR A 278 -13.95 31.99 26.29
C THR A 278 -14.82 32.22 25.06
N LEU A 279 -16.01 31.61 25.03
CA LEU A 279 -17.00 31.72 23.96
C LEU A 279 -18.07 32.77 24.26
N ALA A 280 -18.26 33.12 25.52
CA ALA A 280 -19.30 34.03 25.97
C ALA A 280 -19.06 35.46 25.46
N ASP A 281 -20.15 36.11 25.06
CA ASP A 281 -20.17 37.53 24.76
C ASP A 281 -20.16 38.38 26.04
N ALA A 282 -20.23 39.71 25.87
CA ALA A 282 -20.22 40.65 26.99
C ALA A 282 -21.41 40.48 27.97
N ASP A 283 -22.49 39.85 27.54
CA ASP A 283 -23.68 39.58 28.35
C ASP A 283 -23.67 38.15 28.96
N GLY A 284 -22.56 37.41 28.78
CA GLY A 284 -22.39 36.06 29.30
C GLY A 284 -23.14 34.98 28.50
N LYS A 285 -23.54 35.28 27.25
CA LYS A 285 -24.24 34.35 26.37
C LYS A 285 -23.33 33.82 25.28
N VAL A 286 -23.57 32.59 24.84
CA VAL A 286 -22.83 31.95 23.76
C VAL A 286 -23.75 31.76 22.55
N ALA A 287 -23.31 32.25 21.40
CA ALA A 287 -23.93 31.96 20.11
C ALA A 287 -22.95 31.12 19.28
N VAL A 288 -23.27 29.85 19.08
CA VAL A 288 -22.51 28.94 18.22
C VAL A 288 -23.10 29.00 16.80
N VAL A 289 -22.24 29.17 15.81
CA VAL A 289 -22.59 29.19 14.39
C VAL A 289 -21.75 28.14 13.67
N VAL A 290 -22.40 27.12 13.10
CA VAL A 290 -21.74 26.14 12.24
C VAL A 290 -21.92 26.56 10.79
N ARG A 291 -20.83 26.88 10.10
CA ARG A 291 -20.82 27.46 8.75
C ARG A 291 -19.61 27.03 7.92
N ALA A 292 -19.63 27.36 6.63
CA ALA A 292 -18.42 27.37 5.82
C ALA A 292 -17.40 28.38 6.37
N ALA A 293 -16.11 28.07 6.25
CA ALA A 293 -15.05 29.06 6.46
C ALA A 293 -15.14 30.15 5.39
N GLU A 294 -14.69 31.36 5.71
CA GLU A 294 -14.46 32.38 4.69
C GLU A 294 -13.13 32.11 3.97
N GLU A 295 -13.02 32.46 2.70
CA GLU A 295 -11.76 32.28 1.95
C GLU A 295 -10.64 33.12 2.58
N GLY A 296 -9.56 32.45 3.01
CA GLY A 296 -8.46 33.10 3.71
C GLY A 296 -8.69 33.34 5.21
N GLU A 297 -9.80 32.85 5.79
CA GLU A 297 -10.04 32.89 7.24
C GLU A 297 -8.89 32.19 7.98
N GLU A 298 -8.46 32.73 9.12
CA GLU A 298 -7.33 32.20 9.88
C GLU A 298 -7.79 31.58 11.19
N LEU A 299 -7.24 30.42 11.54
CA LEU A 299 -7.50 29.75 12.81
C LEU A 299 -6.20 29.15 13.37
N VAL A 300 -5.96 29.33 14.66
CA VAL A 300 -4.88 28.64 15.39
C VAL A 300 -5.47 27.42 16.07
N THR A 301 -4.99 26.23 15.70
CA THR A 301 -5.47 24.95 16.27
C THR A 301 -4.70 24.57 17.53
N LEU A 302 -5.18 23.55 18.25
CA LEU A 302 -4.62 23.06 19.52
C LEU A 302 -3.14 22.64 19.45
N ASP A 303 -2.60 22.35 18.27
CA ASP A 303 -1.16 22.10 18.05
C ASP A 303 -0.31 23.39 17.97
N GLY A 304 -0.95 24.56 18.08
CA GLY A 304 -0.30 25.87 18.00
C GLY A 304 -0.01 26.34 16.57
N GLU A 305 -0.43 25.59 15.55
CA GLU A 305 -0.21 25.96 14.16
C GLU A 305 -1.29 26.92 13.64
N LYS A 306 -0.85 27.92 12.87
CA LYS A 306 -1.74 28.86 12.18
C LYS A 306 -2.16 28.27 10.83
N ARG A 307 -3.48 28.13 10.63
CA ARG A 307 -4.09 27.54 9.43
C ARG A 307 -4.80 28.63 8.63
N VAL A 308 -4.63 28.61 7.31
CA VAL A 308 -5.41 29.44 6.37
C VAL A 308 -6.50 28.56 5.77
N LEU A 309 -7.74 28.98 5.92
CA LEU A 309 -8.92 28.20 5.58
C LEU A 309 -9.46 28.59 4.20
N SER A 310 -10.24 27.68 3.61
CA SER A 310 -10.94 27.86 2.34
C SER A 310 -12.42 27.53 2.50
N GLU A 311 -13.27 28.03 1.62
CA GLU A 311 -14.75 27.89 1.70
C GLU A 311 -15.27 26.43 1.70
N ASP A 312 -14.45 25.46 1.27
CA ASP A 312 -14.82 24.04 1.32
C ASP A 312 -14.83 23.50 2.77
N MET A 313 -14.06 24.12 3.66
CA MET A 313 -13.91 23.72 5.07
C MET A 313 -15.10 24.16 5.90
N THR A 314 -15.49 23.35 6.88
CA THR A 314 -16.56 23.67 7.83
C THR A 314 -15.93 24.09 9.15
N VAL A 315 -16.42 25.19 9.73
CA VAL A 315 -15.97 25.72 11.02
C VAL A 315 -17.11 25.79 12.02
N ILE A 316 -16.75 25.61 13.27
CA ILE A 316 -17.56 26.04 14.41
C ILE A 316 -17.06 27.43 14.77
N ALA A 317 -17.97 28.38 14.89
CA ALA A 317 -17.65 29.79 15.07
C ALA A 317 -18.55 30.44 16.13
N THR A 318 -18.08 31.53 16.72
CA THR A 318 -18.98 32.56 17.26
C THR A 318 -19.35 33.54 16.15
N PRO A 319 -20.30 34.48 16.35
CA PRO A 319 -20.58 35.51 15.36
C PRO A 319 -19.36 36.38 14.98
N GLN A 320 -18.30 36.36 15.78
CA GLN A 320 -17.11 37.17 15.59
C GLN A 320 -15.94 36.42 14.96
N ARG A 321 -15.81 35.09 15.16
CA ARG A 321 -14.62 34.33 14.75
C ARG A 321 -14.86 32.82 14.68
N ALA A 322 -14.12 32.11 13.83
CA ALA A 322 -13.98 30.66 13.93
C ALA A 322 -13.26 30.26 15.23
N VAL A 323 -13.70 29.16 15.83
CA VAL A 323 -13.15 28.61 17.08
C VAL A 323 -12.73 27.15 16.96
N ALA A 324 -13.19 26.42 15.94
CA ALA A 324 -12.71 25.06 15.67
C ALA A 324 -12.91 24.67 14.19
N LEU A 325 -12.07 23.74 13.71
CA LEU A 325 -12.32 22.99 12.48
C LEU A 325 -13.29 21.86 12.79
N ALA A 326 -14.52 21.99 12.27
CA ALA A 326 -15.60 21.06 12.54
C ALA A 326 -15.20 19.63 12.18
N GLY A 327 -15.25 18.72 13.16
CA GLY A 327 -14.90 17.32 12.99
C GLY A 327 -13.43 17.01 12.74
N VAL A 328 -12.52 17.99 12.87
CA VAL A 328 -11.08 17.78 12.65
C VAL A 328 -10.27 18.11 13.91
N MET A 329 -10.32 19.36 14.37
CA MET A 329 -9.53 19.81 15.51
C MET A 329 -10.08 21.10 16.12
N GLY A 330 -10.06 21.19 17.45
CA GLY A 330 -10.40 22.41 18.19
C GLY A 330 -9.41 23.55 17.95
N GLY A 331 -9.87 24.78 18.18
CA GLY A 331 -9.01 25.96 18.22
C GLY A 331 -8.34 26.12 19.60
N LEU A 332 -7.16 26.73 19.60
CA LEU A 332 -6.38 26.94 20.82
C LEU A 332 -7.06 27.89 21.82
N ASP A 333 -7.74 28.93 21.32
CA ASP A 333 -8.27 30.01 22.15
C ASP A 333 -9.50 29.63 23.00
N THR A 334 -10.06 28.45 22.77
CA THR A 334 -11.27 27.94 23.43
C THR A 334 -11.03 26.60 24.12
N GLU A 335 -9.75 26.22 24.27
CA GLU A 335 -9.31 25.00 24.92
C GLU A 335 -9.70 24.99 26.40
N VAL A 336 -10.02 23.81 26.92
CA VAL A 336 -10.20 23.60 28.36
C VAL A 336 -8.86 23.60 29.07
N THR A 337 -8.69 24.52 30.02
CA THR A 337 -7.46 24.69 30.82
C THR A 337 -7.72 24.37 32.29
N GLU A 338 -6.69 24.38 33.13
CA GLU A 338 -6.85 24.24 34.59
C GLU A 338 -7.73 25.33 35.22
N ALA A 339 -7.90 26.47 34.54
CA ALA A 339 -8.72 27.58 35.01
C ALA A 339 -10.20 27.46 34.61
N THR A 340 -10.54 26.56 33.69
CA THR A 340 -11.90 26.38 33.18
C THR A 340 -12.82 25.88 34.30
N THR A 341 -13.95 26.55 34.49
CA THR A 341 -14.95 26.18 35.50
C THR A 341 -16.31 25.81 34.91
N THR A 342 -16.57 26.22 33.67
CA THR A 342 -17.80 25.95 32.95
C THR A 342 -17.48 25.41 31.57
N VAL A 343 -18.02 24.23 31.25
CA VAL A 343 -17.75 23.55 29.98
C VAL A 343 -18.99 23.56 29.10
N LEU A 344 -18.80 23.92 27.83
CA LEU A 344 -19.76 23.66 26.77
C LEU A 344 -19.38 22.36 26.05
N LEU A 345 -20.18 21.32 26.24
CA LEU A 345 -19.98 20.01 25.61
C LEU A 345 -20.69 19.96 24.25
N GLU A 346 -19.93 19.67 23.20
CA GLU A 346 -20.39 19.42 21.84
C GLU A 346 -20.51 17.91 21.57
N SER A 347 -21.65 17.50 21.00
CA SER A 347 -21.77 16.26 20.21
C SER A 347 -22.45 16.59 18.88
N ALA A 348 -21.80 16.28 17.77
CA ALA A 348 -22.28 16.66 16.44
C ALA A 348 -22.07 15.55 15.41
N ASP A 349 -22.69 15.72 14.25
CA ASP A 349 -22.33 15.01 13.02
C ASP A 349 -21.95 16.02 11.93
N PHE A 350 -20.97 15.67 11.10
CA PHE A 350 -20.42 16.53 10.07
C PHE A 350 -20.29 15.78 8.74
N CYS A 351 -20.40 16.52 7.63
CA CYS A 351 -20.31 15.96 6.30
C CYS A 351 -18.98 15.20 6.06
N ASN A 352 -19.07 13.88 5.93
CA ASN A 352 -17.95 12.96 5.72
C ASN A 352 -16.95 13.41 4.64
N GLY A 353 -17.43 13.75 3.44
CA GLY A 353 -16.60 14.13 2.30
C GLY A 353 -15.89 15.47 2.48
N ARG A 354 -16.45 16.40 3.28
CA ARG A 354 -15.82 17.68 3.60
C ARG A 354 -14.78 17.53 4.71
N THR A 355 -15.09 16.74 5.73
CA THR A 355 -14.14 16.41 6.80
C THR A 355 -12.92 15.69 6.23
N SER A 356 -13.15 14.72 5.34
CA SER A 356 -12.11 14.00 4.58
C SER A 356 -11.16 14.92 3.82
N ARG A 357 -11.70 15.91 3.09
CA ARG A 357 -10.91 16.88 2.32
C ARG A 357 -10.16 17.84 3.22
N THR A 358 -10.83 18.36 4.26
CA THR A 358 -10.21 19.28 5.24
C THR A 358 -9.01 18.62 5.92
N SER A 359 -9.18 17.38 6.41
CA SER A 359 -8.12 16.59 7.03
C SER A 359 -6.92 16.37 6.10
N ARG A 360 -7.16 15.96 4.83
CA ARG A 360 -6.08 15.71 3.86
C ARG A 360 -5.39 16.98 3.38
N ASN A 361 -6.14 18.05 3.13
CA ASN A 361 -5.60 19.33 2.66
C ASN A 361 -4.70 19.98 3.73
N LEU A 362 -5.03 19.81 5.01
CA LEU A 362 -4.27 20.37 6.13
C LEU A 362 -3.26 19.38 6.74
N GLY A 363 -3.25 18.11 6.32
CA GLY A 363 -2.38 17.08 6.89
C GLY A 363 -2.74 16.66 8.32
N LEU A 364 -4.01 16.77 8.71
CA LEU A 364 -4.51 16.56 10.08
C LEU A 364 -5.40 15.33 10.17
N ILE A 365 -4.80 14.18 10.43
CA ILE A 365 -5.54 12.94 10.66
C ILE A 365 -5.68 12.74 12.16
N SER A 366 -6.86 13.08 12.72
CA SER A 366 -7.18 12.94 14.14
C SER A 366 -8.15 11.79 14.38
N GLU A 367 -8.30 11.36 15.65
CA GLU A 367 -9.30 10.35 16.04
C GLU A 367 -10.73 10.78 15.67
N ALA A 368 -11.01 12.08 15.69
CA ALA A 368 -12.28 12.65 15.27
C ALA A 368 -12.43 12.63 13.74
N SER A 369 -11.45 13.14 13.00
CA SER A 369 -11.57 13.23 11.53
C SER A 369 -11.67 11.86 10.89
N MET A 370 -10.95 10.86 11.41
CA MET A 370 -11.02 9.47 10.95
C MET A 370 -12.43 8.87 11.08
N ARG A 371 -13.17 9.20 12.15
CA ARG A 371 -14.54 8.72 12.37
C ARG A 371 -15.55 9.48 11.52
N TYR A 372 -15.51 10.81 11.57
CA TYR A 372 -16.41 11.64 10.76
C TYR A 372 -16.24 11.42 9.25
N GLU A 373 -15.02 11.20 8.76
CA GLU A 373 -14.82 10.93 7.32
C GLU A 373 -15.40 9.60 6.84
N ARG A 374 -15.59 8.64 7.76
CA ARG A 374 -16.21 7.34 7.48
C ARG A 374 -17.71 7.32 7.79
N GLY A 375 -18.17 8.26 8.61
CA GLY A 375 -19.57 8.46 9.00
C GLY A 375 -19.79 8.15 10.48
N VAL A 376 -20.43 9.07 11.20
CA VAL A 376 -20.87 8.91 12.59
C VAL A 376 -22.40 8.86 12.58
N ASP A 377 -23.02 8.09 13.49
CA ASP A 377 -24.48 7.98 13.55
C ASP A 377 -25.10 9.22 14.20
N GLU A 378 -25.69 10.11 13.39
CA GLU A 378 -26.30 11.35 13.90
C GLU A 378 -27.49 11.10 14.85
N ASN A 379 -28.09 9.91 14.84
CA ASN A 379 -29.21 9.57 15.74
C ASN A 379 -28.73 9.42 17.19
N LEU A 380 -27.47 9.02 17.39
CA LEU A 380 -26.90 8.75 18.71
C LEU A 380 -26.33 10.00 19.39
N CYS A 381 -26.09 11.10 18.67
CA CYS A 381 -25.47 12.31 19.21
C CYS A 381 -26.07 12.78 20.55
N GLU A 382 -27.41 12.86 20.63
CA GLU A 382 -28.08 13.38 21.81
C GLU A 382 -27.97 12.41 23.01
N LEU A 383 -28.17 11.11 22.81
CA LEU A 383 -28.02 10.10 23.85
C LEU A 383 -26.57 9.99 24.34
N VAL A 384 -25.61 10.05 23.42
CA VAL A 384 -24.19 10.02 23.77
C VAL A 384 -23.77 11.30 24.50
N SER A 385 -24.32 12.46 24.12
CA SER A 385 -24.10 13.71 24.85
C SER A 385 -24.60 13.65 26.30
N GLN A 386 -25.71 12.94 26.55
CA GLN A 386 -26.23 12.73 27.91
C GLN A 386 -25.29 11.85 28.74
N ALA A 387 -24.85 10.72 28.18
CA ALA A 387 -23.91 9.81 28.83
C ALA A 387 -22.58 10.52 29.15
N ALA A 388 -22.06 11.30 28.21
CA ALA A 388 -20.85 12.09 28.37
C ALA A 388 -21.00 13.18 29.44
N ALA A 389 -22.10 13.94 29.44
CA ALA A 389 -22.34 14.99 30.44
C ALA A 389 -22.47 14.39 31.85
N ALA A 390 -23.15 13.25 31.99
CA ALA A 390 -23.25 12.54 33.27
C ALA A 390 -21.88 12.10 33.79
N LEU A 391 -21.06 11.49 32.92
CA LEU A 391 -19.72 11.03 33.29
C LEU A 391 -18.77 12.21 33.60
N LEU A 392 -18.84 13.29 32.83
CA LEU A 392 -18.03 14.49 33.05
C LEU A 392 -18.35 15.12 34.42
N ALA A 393 -19.62 15.24 34.76
CA ALA A 393 -20.04 15.72 36.09
C ALA A 393 -19.54 14.79 37.21
N GLU A 394 -19.62 13.48 37.02
CA GLU A 394 -19.13 12.49 37.99
C GLU A 394 -17.62 12.65 38.26
N VAL A 395 -16.79 12.77 37.22
CA VAL A 395 -15.32 12.82 37.40
C VAL A 395 -14.77 14.21 37.75
N SER A 396 -15.52 15.27 37.46
CA SER A 396 -15.10 16.66 37.75
C SER A 396 -15.74 17.25 39.00
N GLY A 397 -16.79 16.63 39.54
CA GLY A 397 -17.62 17.18 40.60
C GLY A 397 -18.56 18.31 40.14
N GLY A 398 -18.71 18.48 38.82
CA GLY A 398 -19.58 19.48 38.23
C GLY A 398 -21.07 19.14 38.30
N THR A 399 -21.89 20.07 37.82
CA THR A 399 -23.36 19.95 37.76
C THR A 399 -23.81 20.24 36.34
N VAL A 400 -24.62 19.35 35.76
CA VAL A 400 -25.15 19.52 34.40
C VAL A 400 -26.37 20.42 34.44
N ARG A 401 -26.45 21.43 33.56
CA ARG A 401 -27.66 22.25 33.44
C ARG A 401 -28.81 21.45 32.81
N PRO A 402 -30.07 21.68 33.23
CA PRO A 402 -31.25 21.12 32.57
C PRO A 402 -31.32 21.48 31.08
N GLY A 403 -31.88 20.58 30.28
CA GLY A 403 -32.11 20.80 28.86
C GLY A 403 -30.92 20.47 27.96
N VAL A 404 -31.08 20.76 26.67
CA VAL A 404 -30.08 20.62 25.61
C VAL A 404 -30.46 21.56 24.47
N VAL A 405 -29.49 22.18 23.82
CA VAL A 405 -29.72 22.79 22.51
C VAL A 405 -29.42 21.72 21.47
N ASP A 406 -30.45 21.21 20.80
CA ASP A 406 -30.34 20.17 19.77
C ASP A 406 -30.87 20.72 18.44
N VAL A 407 -29.94 21.04 17.54
CA VAL A 407 -30.27 21.45 16.17
C VAL A 407 -30.14 20.22 15.29
N TYR A 408 -31.26 19.58 14.98
CA TYR A 408 -31.33 18.43 14.10
C TYR A 408 -32.08 18.78 12.81
N GLY A 409 -31.33 19.02 11.73
CA GLY A 409 -31.95 19.53 10.51
C GLY A 409 -32.74 18.48 9.73
N ARG A 410 -32.31 17.20 9.78
CA ARG A 410 -33.04 16.08 9.17
C ARG A 410 -32.74 14.77 9.87
N GLU A 411 -33.79 14.11 10.37
CA GLU A 411 -33.68 12.78 10.97
C GLU A 411 -33.32 11.70 9.94
N ALA A 412 -32.31 10.89 10.28
CA ALA A 412 -31.89 9.76 9.47
C ALA A 412 -32.73 8.53 9.80
N ALA A 413 -33.55 8.10 8.84
CA ALA A 413 -34.37 6.91 9.00
C ALA A 413 -33.56 5.63 8.74
N PRO A 414 -33.78 4.55 9.51
CA PRO A 414 -33.30 3.21 9.18
C PRO A 414 -33.66 2.84 7.73
N ARG A 415 -32.73 2.21 7.01
CA ARG A 415 -32.93 1.90 5.59
C ARG A 415 -33.67 0.57 5.42
N PRO A 416 -34.82 0.54 4.73
CA PRO A 416 -35.52 -0.70 4.43
C PRO A 416 -34.86 -1.43 3.26
N LEU A 417 -34.52 -2.69 3.49
CA LEU A 417 -33.89 -3.61 2.56
C LEU A 417 -34.69 -4.91 2.49
N THR A 418 -34.41 -5.68 1.44
CA THR A 418 -35.01 -7.00 1.24
C THR A 418 -33.89 -8.01 1.07
N PHE A 419 -34.00 -9.15 1.75
CA PHE A 419 -33.06 -10.27 1.63
C PHE A 419 -33.77 -11.47 1.01
N ARG A 420 -33.40 -11.86 -0.20
CA ARG A 420 -33.95 -13.05 -0.89
C ARG A 420 -33.03 -14.24 -0.70
N ILE A 421 -33.44 -15.19 0.14
CA ILE A 421 -32.62 -16.35 0.53
C ILE A 421 -32.19 -17.20 -0.69
N PRO A 422 -33.08 -17.53 -1.65
CA PRO A 422 -32.68 -18.31 -2.82
C PRO A 422 -31.65 -17.59 -3.71
N ARG A 423 -31.74 -16.27 -3.80
CA ARG A 423 -30.79 -15.45 -4.56
C ARG A 423 -29.44 -15.40 -3.87
N PHE A 424 -29.42 -15.22 -2.55
CA PHE A 424 -28.21 -15.28 -1.74
C PHE A 424 -27.49 -16.61 -1.91
N ASN A 425 -28.16 -17.73 -1.64
CA ASN A 425 -27.56 -19.07 -1.76
C ASN A 425 -27.06 -19.37 -3.17
N ALA A 426 -27.82 -18.97 -4.21
CA ALA A 426 -27.38 -19.12 -5.60
C ALA A 426 -26.14 -18.28 -5.94
N MET A 427 -25.99 -17.09 -5.34
CA MET A 427 -24.85 -16.21 -5.56
C MET A 427 -23.61 -16.66 -4.77
N MET A 428 -23.80 -17.12 -3.54
CA MET A 428 -22.70 -17.62 -2.69
C MET A 428 -22.24 -19.02 -3.09
N GLY A 429 -23.10 -19.80 -3.74
CA GLY A 429 -22.83 -21.19 -4.09
C GLY A 429 -22.85 -22.13 -2.87
N ALA A 430 -23.62 -21.78 -1.84
CA ALA A 430 -23.78 -22.56 -0.62
C ALA A 430 -25.22 -22.48 -0.10
N ASP A 431 -25.69 -23.57 0.53
CA ASP A 431 -27.01 -23.64 1.15
C ASP A 431 -26.92 -23.18 2.60
N ILE A 432 -26.94 -21.86 2.83
CA ILE A 432 -26.86 -21.28 4.17
C ILE A 432 -28.27 -21.25 4.79
N PRO A 433 -28.47 -21.77 6.02
CA PRO A 433 -29.77 -21.83 6.67
C PRO A 433 -30.41 -20.46 6.97
N ALA A 434 -31.74 -20.38 6.87
CA ALA A 434 -32.51 -19.15 7.12
C ALA A 434 -32.42 -18.65 8.57
N ASP A 435 -32.44 -19.58 9.54
CA ASP A 435 -32.30 -19.27 10.97
C ASP A 435 -30.94 -18.63 11.29
N PHE A 436 -29.87 -19.11 10.63
CA PHE A 436 -28.55 -18.48 10.73
C PHE A 436 -28.55 -17.07 10.12
N ILE A 437 -29.16 -16.89 8.93
CA ILE A 437 -29.26 -15.58 8.26
C ILE A 437 -29.97 -14.57 9.18
N GLU A 438 -31.12 -14.94 9.73
CA GLU A 438 -31.92 -14.10 10.63
C GLU A 438 -31.16 -13.76 11.92
N ASP A 439 -30.56 -14.75 12.59
CA ASP A 439 -29.80 -14.55 13.84
C ASP A 439 -28.61 -13.60 13.63
N ILE A 440 -27.84 -13.80 12.56
CA ILE A 440 -26.68 -12.96 12.26
C ILE A 440 -27.07 -11.52 11.98
N LEU A 441 -28.05 -11.29 11.10
CA LEU A 441 -28.51 -9.94 10.78
C LEU A 441 -29.07 -9.22 12.02
N ALA A 442 -29.81 -9.94 12.87
CA ALA A 442 -30.32 -9.40 14.13
C ALA A 442 -29.19 -9.02 15.11
N ARG A 443 -28.16 -9.86 15.26
CA ARG A 443 -26.99 -9.58 16.12
C ARG A 443 -26.18 -8.38 15.65
N LEU A 444 -26.12 -8.16 14.35
CA LEU A 444 -25.49 -6.98 13.74
C LEU A 444 -26.34 -5.71 13.88
N GLY A 445 -27.54 -5.82 14.49
CA GLY A 445 -28.41 -4.70 14.83
C GLY A 445 -29.49 -4.40 13.80
N CYS A 446 -29.68 -5.25 12.78
CA CYS A 446 -30.80 -5.10 11.86
C CYS A 446 -32.10 -5.56 12.54
N ALA A 447 -33.22 -4.88 12.26
CA ALA A 447 -34.53 -5.44 12.56
C ALA A 447 -34.95 -6.35 11.40
N VAL A 448 -35.17 -7.63 11.68
CA VAL A 448 -35.51 -8.64 10.68
C VAL A 448 -36.95 -9.11 10.90
N GLU A 449 -37.77 -9.03 9.87
CA GLU A 449 -39.16 -9.47 9.90
C GLU A 449 -39.45 -10.44 8.75
N ALA A 450 -40.21 -11.50 9.06
CA ALA A 450 -40.72 -12.41 8.05
C ALA A 450 -41.75 -11.71 7.15
N THR A 451 -41.75 -12.04 5.86
CA THR A 451 -42.75 -11.54 4.92
C THR A 451 -43.84 -12.58 4.65
N ALA A 452 -44.79 -12.26 3.76
CA ALA A 452 -45.77 -13.24 3.27
C ALA A 452 -45.13 -14.37 2.45
N ASP A 453 -43.91 -14.14 1.94
CA ASP A 453 -43.08 -15.15 1.27
C ASP A 453 -41.98 -15.62 2.25
N ALA A 454 -41.97 -16.92 2.54
CA ALA A 454 -41.02 -17.50 3.50
C ALA A 454 -39.56 -17.46 3.00
N ASP A 455 -39.34 -17.26 1.69
CA ASP A 455 -38.01 -17.17 1.09
C ASP A 455 -37.46 -15.72 1.08
N VAL A 456 -38.21 -14.77 1.66
CA VAL A 456 -37.89 -13.34 1.63
C VAL A 456 -38.02 -12.71 3.02
N LEU A 457 -36.95 -12.04 3.45
CA LEU A 457 -36.91 -11.28 4.71
C LEU A 457 -37.01 -9.77 4.42
N SER A 458 -37.76 -9.06 5.27
CA SER A 458 -37.73 -7.61 5.38
C SER A 458 -36.67 -7.22 6.41
N VAL A 459 -35.72 -6.37 6.04
CA VAL A 459 -34.59 -6.01 6.89
C VAL A 459 -34.51 -4.50 7.01
N LEU A 460 -34.58 -3.96 8.22
CA LEU A 460 -34.26 -2.55 8.48
C LEU A 460 -32.82 -2.46 8.97
N ALA A 461 -31.95 -1.86 8.16
CA ALA A 461 -30.56 -1.63 8.53
C ALA A 461 -30.45 -0.54 9.61
N PRO A 462 -29.62 -0.73 10.64
CA PRO A 462 -29.44 0.27 11.68
C PRO A 462 -28.70 1.51 11.15
N THR A 463 -28.95 2.65 11.77
CA THR A 463 -28.42 3.96 11.34
C THR A 463 -26.89 4.06 11.48
N PHE A 464 -26.29 3.34 12.42
CA PHE A 464 -24.83 3.24 12.59
C PHE A 464 -24.13 2.40 11.50
N ARG A 465 -24.87 1.81 10.55
CA ARG A 465 -24.33 1.05 9.40
C ARG A 465 -24.64 1.76 8.08
N PRO A 466 -23.96 2.88 7.78
CA PRO A 466 -24.20 3.63 6.54
C PRO A 466 -23.80 2.86 5.28
N ASP A 467 -23.04 1.77 5.42
CA ASP A 467 -22.61 0.88 4.34
C ASP A 467 -23.71 -0.09 3.87
N LEU A 468 -24.74 -0.34 4.67
CA LEU A 468 -25.85 -1.24 4.34
C LEU A 468 -26.89 -0.54 3.46
N GLU A 469 -26.56 -0.41 2.18
CA GLU A 469 -27.36 0.35 1.23
C GLU A 469 -28.26 -0.50 0.33
N ARG A 470 -27.87 -1.76 0.13
CA ARG A 470 -28.43 -2.69 -0.86
C ARG A 470 -28.50 -4.09 -0.29
N GLU A 471 -29.30 -4.93 -0.93
CA GLU A 471 -29.41 -6.35 -0.59
C GLU A 471 -28.05 -7.09 -0.57
N ILE A 472 -27.13 -6.75 -1.49
CA ILE A 472 -25.82 -7.42 -1.56
C ILE A 472 -24.93 -7.09 -0.36
N ASP A 473 -25.14 -5.95 0.28
CA ASP A 473 -24.35 -5.55 1.44
C ASP A 473 -24.74 -6.44 2.64
N LEU A 474 -26.01 -6.85 2.73
CA LEU A 474 -26.46 -7.88 3.68
C LEU A 474 -25.88 -9.27 3.38
N TYR A 475 -25.61 -9.58 2.10
CA TYR A 475 -25.03 -10.87 1.74
C TYR A 475 -23.60 -10.99 2.26
N GLU A 476 -22.83 -9.89 2.18
CA GLU A 476 -21.48 -9.82 2.78
C GLU A 476 -21.54 -10.07 4.29
N GLU A 477 -22.46 -9.42 5.01
CA GLU A 477 -22.62 -9.59 6.46
C GLU A 477 -22.89 -11.04 6.88
N VAL A 478 -23.77 -11.72 6.16
CA VAL A 478 -24.06 -13.13 6.43
C VAL A 478 -22.87 -14.01 6.03
N LEU A 479 -22.29 -13.80 4.85
CA LEU A 479 -21.23 -14.66 4.32
C LEU A 479 -19.96 -14.60 5.18
N ARG A 480 -19.54 -13.39 5.58
CA ARG A 480 -18.30 -13.21 6.35
C ARG A 480 -18.39 -13.91 7.71
N LEU A 481 -19.58 -13.94 8.33
CA LEU A 481 -19.82 -14.61 9.61
C LEU A 481 -20.16 -16.09 9.47
N TRP A 482 -20.73 -16.51 8.34
CA TRP A 482 -20.85 -17.93 7.99
C TRP A 482 -19.47 -18.57 7.85
N GLY A 483 -18.53 -17.84 7.25
CA GLY A 483 -17.17 -18.29 6.96
C GLY A 483 -17.00 -18.57 5.47
N MET A 484 -16.25 -17.70 4.78
CA MET A 484 -15.91 -17.86 3.36
C MET A 484 -15.10 -19.14 3.12
N ASP A 485 -14.34 -19.58 4.11
CA ASP A 485 -13.58 -20.84 4.12
C ASP A 485 -14.46 -22.09 3.99
N ARG A 486 -15.76 -21.97 4.29
CA ARG A 486 -16.74 -23.06 4.15
C ARG A 486 -17.31 -23.18 2.74
N ILE A 487 -17.10 -22.18 1.88
CA ILE A 487 -17.61 -22.20 0.51
C ILE A 487 -16.75 -23.12 -0.33
N ALA A 488 -17.39 -24.12 -0.96
CA ALA A 488 -16.67 -25.07 -1.80
C ALA A 488 -16.07 -24.36 -3.03
N PRO A 489 -14.75 -24.47 -3.27
CA PRO A 489 -14.15 -23.86 -4.45
C PRO A 489 -14.65 -24.58 -5.70
N THR A 490 -15.27 -23.84 -6.62
CA THR A 490 -15.74 -24.36 -7.91
C THR A 490 -15.08 -23.61 -9.06
N LEU A 491 -14.87 -24.30 -10.18
CA LEU A 491 -14.38 -23.63 -11.39
C LEU A 491 -15.53 -22.85 -12.03
N PRO A 492 -15.37 -21.54 -12.34
CA PRO A 492 -16.39 -20.78 -13.05
C PRO A 492 -16.68 -21.41 -14.43
N GLY A 493 -17.95 -21.57 -14.79
CA GLY A 493 -18.38 -22.27 -16.02
C GLY A 493 -17.93 -21.58 -17.34
N GLY A 494 -17.77 -22.26 -18.48
CA GLY A 494 -18.06 -23.66 -18.83
C GLY A 494 -17.09 -24.20 -19.90
N ARG A 495 -17.15 -25.51 -20.14
CA ARG A 495 -16.18 -26.33 -20.92
C ARG A 495 -15.86 -25.84 -22.34
N GLU A 496 -16.61 -24.89 -22.88
CA GLU A 496 -16.53 -24.44 -24.29
C GLU A 496 -15.83 -23.09 -24.50
N ARG A 497 -15.39 -22.38 -23.45
CA ARG A 497 -14.66 -21.11 -23.61
C ARG A 497 -13.15 -21.32 -23.60
N VAL A 498 -12.55 -21.46 -24.79
CA VAL A 498 -11.08 -21.59 -24.93
C VAL A 498 -10.46 -20.22 -25.22
N GLY A 499 -9.70 -19.69 -24.27
CA GLY A 499 -8.86 -18.52 -24.50
C GLY A 499 -7.74 -18.83 -25.49
N THR A 500 -7.49 -17.95 -26.46
CA THR A 500 -6.36 -18.05 -27.39
C THR A 500 -5.46 -16.82 -27.26
N ARG A 501 -4.20 -16.96 -27.66
CA ARG A 501 -3.25 -15.83 -27.66
C ARG A 501 -3.49 -14.96 -28.88
N THR A 502 -3.53 -13.65 -28.69
CA THR A 502 -3.58 -12.70 -29.81
C THR A 502 -2.28 -12.77 -30.63
N PRO A 503 -2.28 -12.33 -31.90
CA PRO A 503 -1.07 -12.25 -32.71
C PRO A 503 0.07 -11.49 -32.01
N GLU A 504 -0.23 -10.38 -31.34
CA GLU A 504 0.76 -9.58 -30.60
C GLU A 504 1.41 -10.38 -29.47
N GLN A 505 0.63 -11.18 -28.73
CA GLN A 505 1.14 -12.03 -27.66
C GLN A 505 2.02 -13.17 -28.20
N GLN A 506 1.67 -13.72 -29.36
CA GLN A 506 2.46 -14.76 -30.03
C GLN A 506 3.80 -14.19 -30.53
N VAL A 507 3.77 -13.00 -31.15
CA VAL A 507 4.98 -12.29 -31.60
C VAL A 507 5.87 -11.93 -30.43
N ALA A 508 5.34 -11.32 -29.37
CA ALA A 508 6.13 -10.95 -28.19
C ALA A 508 6.81 -12.16 -27.54
N ARG A 509 6.10 -13.29 -27.44
CA ARG A 509 6.69 -14.53 -26.93
C ARG A 509 7.82 -15.03 -27.83
N ARG A 510 7.61 -15.06 -29.15
CA ARG A 510 8.64 -15.51 -30.08
C ARG A 510 9.88 -14.60 -30.07
N VAL A 511 9.68 -13.29 -29.95
CA VAL A 511 10.76 -12.32 -29.77
C VAL A 511 11.55 -12.61 -28.49
N ASN A 512 10.87 -12.82 -27.36
CA ASN A 512 11.52 -13.19 -26.09
C ASN A 512 12.34 -14.48 -26.22
N ASP A 513 11.79 -15.53 -26.85
CA ASP A 513 12.50 -16.79 -27.07
C ASP A 513 13.78 -16.58 -27.91
N VAL A 514 13.70 -15.74 -28.95
CA VAL A 514 14.84 -15.42 -29.83
C VAL A 514 15.91 -14.62 -29.10
N LEU A 515 15.54 -13.58 -28.35
CA LEU A 515 16.51 -12.72 -27.67
C LEU A 515 17.26 -13.47 -26.58
N ARG A 516 16.57 -14.32 -25.81
CA ARG A 516 17.20 -15.20 -24.82
C ARG A 516 18.12 -16.22 -25.47
N ALA A 517 17.70 -16.82 -26.60
CA ALA A 517 18.56 -17.72 -27.37
C ALA A 517 19.78 -17.01 -27.99
N ALA A 518 19.68 -15.71 -28.26
CA ALA A 518 20.77 -14.87 -28.71
C ALA A 518 21.67 -14.36 -27.57
N GLY A 519 21.41 -14.73 -26.32
CA GLY A 519 22.24 -14.39 -25.15
C GLY A 519 21.89 -13.07 -24.47
N LEU A 520 20.77 -12.42 -24.81
CA LEU A 520 20.33 -11.19 -24.13
C LEU A 520 19.48 -11.51 -22.90
N ASN A 521 19.60 -10.65 -21.89
CA ASN A 521 18.84 -10.72 -20.65
C ASN A 521 17.69 -9.72 -20.68
N GLU A 522 16.49 -10.16 -20.32
CA GLU A 522 15.34 -9.27 -20.18
C GLU A 522 15.53 -8.38 -18.95
N THR A 523 15.25 -7.09 -19.08
CA THR A 523 15.27 -6.12 -17.98
C THR A 523 14.03 -5.23 -18.03
N MET A 524 13.74 -4.57 -16.91
CA MET A 524 12.64 -3.62 -16.77
C MET A 524 13.17 -2.34 -16.15
N THR A 525 13.17 -1.26 -16.93
CA THR A 525 13.53 0.07 -16.45
C THR A 525 12.27 0.84 -16.04
N TYR A 526 12.41 1.86 -15.17
CA TYR A 526 11.29 2.71 -14.80
C TYR A 526 10.66 3.36 -16.03
N SER A 527 9.33 3.48 -16.03
CA SER A 527 8.62 4.27 -17.04
C SER A 527 8.68 5.77 -16.78
N PHE A 528 9.08 6.17 -15.57
CA PHE A 528 9.41 7.55 -15.22
C PHE A 528 10.84 7.87 -15.68
N ALA A 529 11.00 9.04 -16.26
CA ALA A 529 12.22 9.52 -16.92
C ALA A 529 12.56 10.93 -16.46
N GLU A 530 13.80 11.32 -16.75
CA GLU A 530 14.26 12.69 -16.54
C GLU A 530 13.81 13.56 -17.73
N PRO A 531 13.33 14.80 -17.52
CA PRO A 531 12.89 15.69 -18.60
C PRO A 531 13.92 15.89 -19.72
N GLY A 532 15.21 15.84 -19.40
CA GLY A 532 16.31 16.02 -20.34
C GLY A 532 16.78 14.77 -21.08
N ASP A 533 16.18 13.60 -20.85
CA ASP A 533 16.68 12.34 -21.43
C ASP A 533 16.70 12.34 -22.96
N VAL A 534 15.67 12.91 -23.60
CA VAL A 534 15.57 13.00 -25.06
C VAL A 534 16.65 13.92 -25.63
N GLU A 535 16.93 15.03 -24.96
CA GLU A 535 17.98 15.97 -25.34
C GLU A 535 19.37 15.35 -25.20
N ARG A 536 19.62 14.59 -24.11
CA ARG A 536 20.89 13.85 -23.90
C ARG A 536 21.13 12.76 -24.94
N LEU A 537 20.06 12.19 -25.52
CA LEU A 537 20.18 11.32 -26.69
C LEU A 537 20.54 12.08 -27.99
N GLY A 538 20.52 13.41 -27.99
CA GLY A 538 20.73 14.24 -29.17
C GLY A 538 19.55 14.24 -30.14
N LEU A 539 18.38 13.75 -29.72
CA LEU A 539 17.20 13.71 -30.58
C LEU A 539 16.55 15.11 -30.69
N PRO A 540 16.13 15.54 -31.88
CA PRO A 540 15.41 16.80 -32.02
C PRO A 540 14.04 16.69 -31.35
N ALA A 541 13.63 17.76 -30.65
CA ALA A 541 12.30 17.83 -30.04
C ALA A 541 11.17 17.81 -31.10
N ASP A 542 11.47 18.29 -32.30
CA ASP A 542 10.52 18.38 -33.41
C ASP A 542 10.07 16.99 -33.88
N GLY A 543 8.76 16.73 -33.79
CA GLY A 543 8.14 15.48 -34.27
C GLY A 543 8.09 14.33 -33.26
N LEU A 544 8.77 14.43 -32.10
CA LEU A 544 8.67 13.45 -31.01
C LEU A 544 7.41 13.60 -30.15
N GLY A 545 6.72 14.74 -30.26
CA GLY A 545 5.59 15.12 -29.40
C GLY A 545 6.03 15.57 -28.01
N LEU A 546 5.05 15.92 -27.17
CA LEU A 546 5.31 16.48 -25.84
C LEU A 546 5.57 15.36 -24.82
N ALA A 547 6.41 15.63 -23.83
CA ALA A 547 6.55 14.76 -22.66
C ALA A 547 5.26 14.74 -21.84
N VAL A 548 4.96 13.61 -21.18
CA VAL A 548 3.84 13.52 -20.24
C VAL A 548 4.38 13.82 -18.84
N GLU A 549 4.03 14.97 -18.28
CA GLU A 549 4.45 15.39 -16.95
C GLU A 549 3.60 14.75 -15.84
N LEU A 550 4.24 14.43 -14.72
CA LEU A 550 3.59 13.95 -13.51
C LEU A 550 3.29 15.13 -12.57
N LEU A 551 2.06 15.21 -12.07
CA LEU A 551 1.66 16.26 -11.13
C LEU A 551 2.35 16.12 -9.77
N ASN A 552 2.48 14.89 -9.28
CA ASN A 552 3.07 14.56 -7.98
C ASN A 552 4.14 13.46 -8.17
N PRO A 553 5.32 13.79 -8.73
CA PRO A 553 6.36 12.80 -8.96
C PRO A 553 7.03 12.38 -7.64
N LEU A 554 7.66 11.20 -7.64
CA LEU A 554 8.45 10.71 -6.49
C LEU A 554 9.66 11.61 -6.21
N ASN A 555 10.28 12.13 -7.28
CA ASN A 555 11.36 13.12 -7.24
C ASN A 555 11.42 13.88 -8.57
N ALA A 556 12.22 14.95 -8.63
CA ALA A 556 12.34 15.81 -9.82
C ALA A 556 12.91 15.07 -11.05
N ASP A 557 13.80 14.11 -10.82
CA ASP A 557 14.43 13.30 -11.88
C ASP A 557 13.46 12.25 -12.47
N MET A 558 12.31 12.04 -11.85
CA MET A 558 11.25 11.12 -12.30
C MET A 558 9.94 11.88 -12.56
N SER A 559 10.04 13.07 -13.15
CA SER A 559 8.92 14.00 -13.35
C SER A 559 8.16 13.84 -14.66
N VAL A 560 8.68 13.03 -15.61
CA VAL A 560 8.00 12.77 -16.89
C VAL A 560 7.91 11.29 -17.20
N MET A 561 6.96 10.89 -18.04
CA MET A 561 6.93 9.55 -18.63
C MET A 561 7.92 9.44 -19.79
N ARG A 562 8.64 8.31 -19.88
CA ARG A 562 9.66 8.07 -20.90
C ARG A 562 9.12 8.12 -22.34
N GLN A 563 9.82 8.83 -23.21
CA GLN A 563 9.60 8.85 -24.66
C GLN A 563 10.46 7.82 -25.41
N SER A 564 11.52 7.32 -24.77
CA SER A 564 12.40 6.25 -25.26
C SER A 564 12.79 5.32 -24.11
N ILE A 565 13.03 4.04 -24.40
CA ILE A 565 13.55 3.07 -23.42
C ILE A 565 15.07 3.12 -23.34
N LEU A 566 15.75 3.58 -24.41
CA LEU A 566 17.21 3.58 -24.52
C LEU A 566 17.93 4.28 -23.36
N PRO A 567 17.49 5.45 -22.84
CA PRO A 567 18.12 6.11 -21.68
C PRO A 567 18.17 5.21 -20.44
N GLY A 568 17.08 4.50 -20.14
CA GLY A 568 17.00 3.56 -19.02
C GLY A 568 17.97 2.40 -19.19
N LEU A 569 18.11 1.88 -20.42
CA LEU A 569 19.05 0.81 -20.73
C LEU A 569 20.51 1.29 -20.68
N LEU A 570 20.82 2.50 -21.13
CA LEU A 570 22.17 3.08 -21.03
C LEU A 570 22.57 3.31 -19.57
N ARG A 571 21.67 3.84 -18.73
CA ARG A 571 21.89 3.92 -17.27
C ARG A 571 22.09 2.53 -16.65
N SER A 572 21.39 1.51 -17.15
CA SER A 572 21.60 0.12 -16.69
C SER A 572 22.97 -0.43 -17.11
N VAL A 573 23.45 -0.09 -18.32
CA VAL A 573 24.81 -0.41 -18.77
C VAL A 573 25.85 0.27 -17.87
N ALA A 574 25.73 1.59 -17.67
CA ALA A 574 26.61 2.37 -16.79
C ALA A 574 26.65 1.81 -15.37
N TYR A 575 25.48 1.50 -14.79
CA TYR A 575 25.34 0.89 -13.46
C TYR A 575 26.13 -0.41 -13.31
N ASN A 576 26.09 -1.27 -14.33
CA ASN A 576 26.78 -2.56 -14.34
C ASN A 576 28.30 -2.39 -14.57
N GLN A 577 28.70 -1.50 -15.49
CA GLN A 577 30.10 -1.18 -15.73
C GLN A 577 30.78 -0.59 -14.48
N ALA A 578 30.10 0.30 -13.75
CA ALA A 578 30.57 0.85 -12.48
C ALA A 578 30.79 -0.22 -11.39
N ARG A 579 30.18 -1.41 -11.54
CA ARG A 579 30.32 -2.57 -10.65
C ARG A 579 31.26 -3.64 -11.19
N GLY A 580 32.01 -3.33 -12.25
CA GLY A 580 33.01 -4.22 -12.84
C GLY A 580 32.46 -5.26 -13.81
N VAL A 581 31.17 -5.22 -14.16
CA VAL A 581 30.58 -6.09 -15.18
C VAL A 581 30.87 -5.52 -16.56
N LYS A 582 31.64 -6.24 -17.37
CA LYS A 582 32.11 -5.76 -18.68
C LYS A 582 31.22 -6.16 -19.85
N ASN A 583 30.65 -7.37 -19.79
CA ASN A 583 29.84 -7.97 -20.84
C ASN A 583 28.37 -7.85 -20.45
N ILE A 584 27.62 -7.00 -21.15
CA ILE A 584 26.25 -6.63 -20.79
C ILE A 584 25.38 -6.72 -22.04
N GLN A 585 24.40 -7.62 -22.02
CA GLN A 585 23.43 -7.80 -23.09
C GLN A 585 22.03 -7.71 -22.48
N LEU A 586 21.35 -6.60 -22.71
CA LEU A 586 20.05 -6.30 -22.10
C LEU A 586 19.01 -6.03 -23.17
N TYR A 587 17.76 -6.38 -22.90
CA TYR A 587 16.63 -5.93 -23.70
C TYR A 587 15.39 -5.70 -22.86
N GLU A 588 14.49 -4.84 -23.34
CA GLU A 588 13.20 -4.54 -22.72
C GLU A 588 12.10 -4.43 -23.78
N ILE A 589 10.92 -5.00 -23.51
CA ILE A 589 9.69 -4.76 -24.28
C ILE A 589 8.73 -3.90 -23.46
N GLY A 590 8.87 -2.58 -23.55
CA GLY A 590 8.16 -1.61 -22.72
C GLY A 590 7.25 -0.67 -23.51
N THR A 591 6.49 0.15 -22.79
CA THR A 591 5.68 1.25 -23.35
C THR A 591 6.43 2.57 -23.27
N VAL A 592 6.36 3.36 -24.33
CA VAL A 592 6.75 4.77 -24.39
C VAL A 592 5.52 5.65 -24.58
N PHE A 593 5.59 6.87 -24.06
CA PHE A 593 4.45 7.78 -23.94
C PHE A 593 4.72 9.07 -24.70
N THR A 594 3.70 9.61 -25.35
CA THR A 594 3.79 10.88 -26.08
C THR A 594 2.51 11.67 -25.91
N ALA A 595 2.59 12.89 -25.38
CA ALA A 595 1.48 13.82 -25.33
C ALA A 595 1.38 14.66 -26.62
N HIS A 596 0.19 15.19 -26.85
CA HIS A 596 -0.09 16.13 -27.92
C HIS A 596 -0.99 17.24 -27.39
N GLU A 597 -0.75 18.47 -27.85
CA GLU A 597 -1.55 19.62 -27.48
C GLU A 597 -3.05 19.38 -27.79
N GLY A 598 -3.92 19.77 -26.86
CA GLY A 598 -5.37 19.58 -26.97
C GLY A 598 -5.87 18.13 -26.82
N LYS A 599 -5.01 17.15 -26.51
CA LYS A 599 -5.42 15.76 -26.23
C LYS A 599 -5.36 15.45 -24.74
N LYS A 600 -6.47 14.91 -24.20
CA LYS A 600 -6.57 14.48 -22.78
C LYS A 600 -5.80 13.19 -22.46
N ARG A 601 -5.44 12.39 -23.46
CA ARG A 601 -4.76 11.10 -23.27
C ARG A 601 -3.47 11.08 -24.06
N ALA A 602 -2.42 10.58 -23.44
CA ALA A 602 -1.16 10.29 -24.10
C ALA A 602 -1.33 9.17 -25.13
N LYS A 603 -0.49 9.19 -26.15
CA LYS A 603 -0.32 8.09 -27.09
C LYS A 603 0.70 7.12 -26.52
N GLU A 604 0.32 5.86 -26.47
CA GLU A 604 1.16 4.77 -25.97
C GLU A 604 1.63 3.89 -27.12
N LYS A 605 2.93 3.59 -27.17
CA LYS A 605 3.51 2.65 -28.13
C LYS A 605 4.37 1.63 -27.42
N ARG A 606 4.21 0.35 -27.77
CA ARG A 606 5.11 -0.70 -27.30
C ARG A 606 6.35 -0.80 -28.19
N LYS A 607 7.51 -0.75 -27.57
CA LYS A 607 8.83 -0.84 -28.22
C LYS A 607 9.59 -2.03 -27.66
N LEU A 608 10.33 -2.72 -28.51
CA LEU A 608 11.42 -3.60 -28.11
C LEU A 608 12.70 -2.78 -28.24
N VAL A 609 13.50 -2.66 -27.18
CA VAL A 609 14.82 -2.01 -27.24
C VAL A 609 15.86 -2.95 -26.64
N GLY A 610 17.01 -3.08 -27.28
CA GLY A 610 18.13 -3.87 -26.76
C GLY A 610 19.45 -3.12 -26.84
N VAL A 611 20.36 -3.47 -25.93
CA VAL A 611 21.74 -2.95 -25.86
C VAL A 611 22.73 -4.10 -25.68
N LEU A 612 23.88 -4.01 -26.34
CA LEU A 612 25.00 -4.94 -26.25
C LEU A 612 26.27 -4.13 -25.98
N ALA A 613 26.94 -4.39 -24.86
CA ALA A 613 28.20 -3.75 -24.47
C ALA A 613 29.22 -4.81 -24.05
N GLY A 614 30.50 -4.56 -24.32
CA GLY A 614 31.57 -5.53 -24.11
C GLY A 614 31.56 -6.63 -25.17
N ALA A 615 31.56 -7.89 -24.77
CA ALA A 615 31.58 -9.06 -25.65
C ALA A 615 30.52 -10.09 -25.23
N MET A 616 30.30 -11.14 -26.03
CA MET A 616 29.39 -12.24 -25.68
C MET A 616 29.83 -12.99 -24.42
N ALA A 617 31.14 -13.21 -24.27
CA ALA A 617 31.72 -13.90 -23.12
C ALA A 617 33.15 -13.42 -22.88
N ASP A 618 33.67 -13.74 -21.69
CA ASP A 618 35.08 -13.57 -21.37
C ASP A 618 35.97 -14.50 -22.22
N THR A 619 37.26 -14.17 -22.26
CA THR A 619 38.24 -14.99 -22.98
C THR A 619 38.32 -16.39 -22.36
N ALA A 620 38.15 -17.42 -23.19
CA ALA A 620 38.26 -18.81 -22.81
C ALA A 620 39.48 -19.47 -23.46
N TRP A 621 39.87 -20.65 -22.98
CA TRP A 621 41.04 -21.39 -23.47
C TRP A 621 40.99 -21.73 -24.97
N ASN A 622 39.78 -21.82 -25.55
CA ASN A 622 39.50 -22.19 -26.93
C ASN A 622 38.84 -21.07 -27.75
N ALA A 623 38.53 -19.92 -27.15
CA ALA A 623 37.80 -18.85 -27.81
C ALA A 623 38.24 -17.47 -27.28
N PRO A 624 38.79 -16.59 -28.15
CA PRO A 624 39.06 -15.21 -27.76
C PRO A 624 37.75 -14.45 -27.55
N SER A 625 37.76 -13.49 -26.63
CA SER A 625 36.64 -12.55 -26.47
C SER A 625 36.67 -11.53 -27.61
N VAL A 626 35.56 -11.42 -28.33
CA VAL A 626 35.37 -10.46 -29.44
C VAL A 626 34.36 -9.43 -29.00
N PRO A 627 34.73 -8.12 -28.95
CA PRO A 627 33.79 -7.06 -28.63
C PRO A 627 32.62 -7.02 -29.61
N PHE A 628 31.44 -6.70 -29.11
CA PHE A 628 30.27 -6.51 -29.94
C PHE A 628 30.45 -5.33 -30.90
N ASP A 629 29.92 -5.49 -32.10
CA ASP A 629 29.85 -4.45 -33.10
C ASP A 629 28.44 -4.36 -33.73
N PHE A 630 28.29 -3.43 -34.67
CA PHE A 630 27.05 -3.25 -35.42
C PHE A 630 26.43 -4.56 -35.97
N PHE A 631 27.26 -5.50 -36.42
CA PHE A 631 26.81 -6.74 -37.04
C PHE A 631 26.21 -7.72 -36.03
N ASP A 632 26.61 -7.67 -34.76
CA ASP A 632 25.98 -8.46 -33.70
C ASP A 632 24.54 -8.01 -33.46
N GLY A 633 24.32 -6.70 -33.30
CA GLY A 633 22.98 -6.13 -33.20
C GLY A 633 22.12 -6.44 -34.43
N LYS A 634 22.71 -6.33 -35.63
CA LYS A 634 22.03 -6.69 -36.88
C LYS A 634 21.66 -8.17 -36.93
N GLY A 635 22.55 -9.06 -36.49
CA GLY A 635 22.33 -10.50 -36.44
C GLY A 635 21.21 -10.91 -35.49
N VAL A 636 21.04 -10.19 -34.37
CA VAL A 636 19.89 -10.32 -33.48
C VAL A 636 18.59 -9.97 -34.21
N LEU A 637 18.55 -8.83 -34.92
CA LEU A 637 17.36 -8.42 -35.68
C LEU A 637 17.03 -9.36 -36.84
N GLU A 638 18.05 -9.87 -37.55
CA GLU A 638 17.87 -10.88 -38.60
C GLU A 638 17.31 -12.20 -38.03
N SER A 639 17.74 -12.59 -36.83
CA SER A 639 17.20 -13.76 -36.13
C SER A 639 15.73 -13.56 -35.76
N ILE A 640 15.35 -12.38 -35.25
CA ILE A 640 13.95 -12.04 -34.97
C ILE A 640 13.12 -12.11 -36.26
N ALA A 641 13.58 -11.46 -37.33
CA ALA A 641 12.91 -11.47 -38.63
C ALA A 641 12.72 -12.89 -39.18
N ARG A 642 13.76 -13.73 -39.10
CA ARG A 642 13.72 -15.12 -39.54
C ARG A 642 12.68 -15.91 -38.76
N GLU A 643 12.68 -15.79 -37.43
CA GLU A 643 11.77 -16.55 -36.56
C GLU A 643 10.32 -16.05 -36.58
N LEU A 644 10.09 -14.81 -37.01
CA LEU A 644 8.75 -14.25 -37.29
C LEU A 644 8.33 -14.34 -38.76
N ALA A 645 9.15 -14.98 -39.60
CA ALA A 645 8.93 -15.12 -41.04
C ALA A 645 8.64 -13.77 -41.75
N CYS A 646 9.33 -12.71 -41.33
CA CYS A 646 9.20 -11.38 -41.92
C CYS A 646 9.67 -11.38 -43.39
N PRO A 647 8.85 -10.93 -44.35
CA PRO A 647 9.20 -10.99 -45.77
C PRO A 647 10.07 -9.80 -46.22
N LYS A 648 11.00 -10.04 -47.16
CA LYS A 648 11.78 -8.99 -47.83
C LYS A 648 12.42 -7.99 -46.85
N VAL A 649 13.10 -8.52 -45.84
CA VAL A 649 13.79 -7.70 -44.84
C VAL A 649 14.99 -6.99 -45.48
N ARG A 650 15.15 -5.70 -45.15
CA ARG A 650 16.19 -4.81 -45.70
C ARG A 650 16.72 -3.88 -44.62
N PHE A 651 17.96 -3.42 -44.80
CA PHE A 651 18.64 -2.49 -43.91
C PHE A 651 19.13 -1.29 -44.71
N ARG A 652 18.48 -0.14 -44.53
CA ARG A 652 18.92 1.13 -45.15
C ARG A 652 19.86 1.85 -44.19
N ALA A 653 21.05 2.25 -44.64
CA ALA A 653 21.93 3.08 -43.83
C ALA A 653 21.23 4.38 -43.41
N LEU A 654 21.37 4.76 -42.15
CA LEU A 654 20.85 6.00 -41.58
C LEU A 654 21.93 7.09 -41.62
N SER A 655 21.54 8.29 -42.01
CA SER A 655 22.39 9.49 -41.90
C SER A 655 22.44 10.01 -40.45
N ALA A 656 23.39 10.90 -40.18
CA ALA A 656 23.51 11.53 -38.86
C ALA A 656 22.25 12.31 -38.45
N ASP A 657 21.57 12.94 -39.42
CA ASP A 657 20.34 13.71 -39.16
C ASP A 657 19.13 12.79 -38.88
N GLU A 658 19.09 11.59 -39.48
CA GLU A 658 18.00 10.63 -39.27
C GLU A 658 18.12 9.88 -37.93
N ALA A 659 19.33 9.73 -37.39
CA ALA A 659 19.59 9.03 -36.14
C ALA A 659 20.77 9.65 -35.35
N PRO A 660 20.61 10.87 -34.81
CA PRO A 660 21.68 11.59 -34.13
C PRO A 660 22.18 10.89 -32.85
N GLN A 661 21.35 10.02 -32.27
CA GLN A 661 21.70 9.18 -31.13
C GLN A 661 22.68 8.05 -31.47
N LEU A 662 22.94 7.79 -32.74
CA LEU A 662 23.77 6.69 -33.24
C LEU A 662 25.03 7.21 -33.94
N GLN A 663 26.06 6.38 -33.98
CA GLN A 663 27.32 6.64 -34.66
C GLN A 663 27.10 6.70 -36.18
N PRO A 664 27.40 7.84 -36.85
CA PRO A 664 27.29 7.95 -38.30
C PRO A 664 28.12 6.90 -39.03
N GLY A 665 27.53 6.29 -40.06
CA GLY A 665 28.15 5.18 -40.81
C GLY A 665 28.06 3.80 -40.15
N ARG A 666 27.52 3.71 -38.92
CA ARG A 666 27.29 2.45 -38.19
C ARG A 666 25.85 2.37 -37.66
N ALA A 667 24.90 2.80 -38.47
CA ALA A 667 23.48 2.83 -38.15
C ALA A 667 22.65 2.43 -39.38
N ALA A 668 21.56 1.68 -39.16
CA ALA A 668 20.65 1.28 -40.22
C ALA A 668 19.19 1.15 -39.74
N GLU A 669 18.26 1.52 -40.61
CA GLU A 669 16.83 1.31 -40.47
C GLU A 669 16.45 -0.08 -40.99
N MET A 670 15.72 -0.84 -40.17
CA MET A 670 15.17 -2.14 -40.55
C MET A 670 13.78 -1.96 -41.17
N MET A 671 13.62 -2.51 -42.38
CA MET A 671 12.37 -2.49 -43.12
C MET A 671 11.91 -3.90 -43.49
N SER A 672 10.60 -4.13 -43.58
CA SER A 672 9.99 -5.37 -44.09
C SER A 672 8.90 -5.02 -45.08
N ASN A 673 8.97 -5.59 -46.29
CA ASN A 673 8.07 -5.28 -47.41
C ASN A 673 7.86 -3.76 -47.65
N GLY A 674 8.90 -2.96 -47.41
CA GLY A 674 8.88 -1.50 -47.57
C GLY A 674 8.34 -0.70 -46.37
N ALA A 675 7.84 -1.35 -45.32
CA ALA A 675 7.44 -0.67 -44.08
C ALA A 675 8.60 -0.63 -43.08
N VAL A 676 8.80 0.51 -42.42
CA VAL A 676 9.78 0.68 -41.33
C VAL A 676 9.31 -0.08 -40.09
N ILE A 677 10.19 -0.90 -39.53
CA ILE A 677 9.95 -1.62 -38.27
C ILE A 677 10.72 -0.96 -37.12
N GLY A 678 11.94 -0.49 -37.38
CA GLY A 678 12.84 -0.01 -36.35
C GLY A 678 14.24 0.25 -36.86
N TRP A 679 15.23 0.26 -35.98
CA TRP A 679 16.63 0.56 -36.30
C TRP A 679 17.62 -0.26 -35.47
N VAL A 680 18.86 -0.32 -35.93
CA VAL A 680 20.04 -0.85 -35.22
C VAL A 680 21.24 0.05 -35.48
N GLY A 681 22.09 0.24 -34.48
CA GLY A 681 23.33 0.99 -34.65
C GLY A 681 24.26 0.91 -33.43
N GLU A 682 25.51 1.33 -33.61
CA GLU A 682 26.35 1.70 -32.47
C GLU A 682 25.85 3.05 -31.92
N VAL A 683 25.69 3.17 -30.60
CA VAL A 683 25.31 4.42 -29.94
C VAL A 683 26.46 5.42 -30.08
N HIS A 684 26.13 6.69 -30.33
CA HIS A 684 27.15 7.73 -30.49
C HIS A 684 27.97 7.87 -29.19
N PRO A 685 29.32 7.97 -29.23
CA PRO A 685 30.15 8.06 -28.03
C PRO A 685 29.75 9.18 -27.07
N LEU A 686 29.43 10.38 -27.58
CA LEU A 686 28.93 11.48 -26.75
C LEU A 686 27.61 11.18 -26.03
N VAL A 687 26.75 10.34 -26.63
CA VAL A 687 25.51 9.89 -25.98
C VAL A 687 25.83 8.86 -24.90
N CYS A 688 26.74 7.92 -25.16
CA CYS A 688 27.22 7.00 -24.12
C CYS A 688 27.79 7.77 -22.92
N ASP A 689 28.66 8.76 -23.17
CA ASP A 689 29.26 9.61 -22.15
C ASP A 689 28.19 10.41 -21.37
N ALA A 690 27.15 10.91 -22.04
CA ALA A 690 26.06 11.66 -21.40
C ALA A 690 25.19 10.81 -20.44
N PHE A 691 25.29 9.48 -20.52
CA PHE A 691 24.63 8.53 -19.62
C PHE A 691 25.65 7.72 -18.79
N ASP A 692 26.90 8.18 -18.70
CA ASP A 692 28.01 7.54 -17.97
C ASP A 692 28.31 6.09 -18.40
N ALA A 693 27.91 5.72 -19.62
CA ALA A 693 28.17 4.41 -20.20
C ALA A 693 29.47 4.44 -21.01
N ALA A 694 30.31 3.42 -20.87
CA ALA A 694 31.52 3.26 -21.67
C ALA A 694 31.19 2.65 -23.04
N ALA A 695 31.52 3.38 -24.11
CA ALA A 695 31.45 2.92 -25.50
C ALA A 695 32.51 1.82 -25.81
N PRO A 696 32.28 0.95 -26.81
CA PRO A 696 31.11 0.90 -27.69
C PRO A 696 29.91 0.23 -27.04
N VAL A 697 28.71 0.74 -27.36
CA VAL A 697 27.42 0.11 -27.04
C VAL A 697 26.64 -0.01 -28.34
N VAL A 698 26.23 -1.22 -28.71
CA VAL A 698 25.34 -1.46 -29.84
C VAL A 698 23.92 -1.45 -29.33
N ALA A 699 23.02 -0.76 -30.01
CA ALA A 699 21.61 -0.69 -29.65
C ALA A 699 20.70 -0.98 -30.84
N PHE A 700 19.48 -1.42 -30.55
CA PHE A 700 18.40 -1.52 -31.52
C PHE A 700 17.06 -1.17 -30.88
N GLU A 701 16.13 -0.68 -31.69
CA GLU A 701 14.73 -0.47 -31.30
C GLU A 701 13.80 -0.96 -32.40
N LEU A 702 12.76 -1.72 -32.06
CA LEU A 702 11.66 -2.10 -32.95
C LEU A 702 10.31 -1.63 -32.39
N ASP A 703 9.43 -1.16 -33.28
CA ASP A 703 8.03 -0.93 -32.96
C ASP A 703 7.27 -2.26 -32.96
N MET A 704 6.75 -2.69 -31.81
CA MET A 704 6.12 -4.01 -31.67
C MET A 704 4.85 -4.15 -32.52
N ALA A 705 4.12 -3.05 -32.76
CA ALA A 705 2.94 -3.08 -33.61
C ALA A 705 3.33 -3.19 -35.09
N ALA A 706 4.37 -2.48 -35.53
CA ALA A 706 4.91 -2.64 -36.88
C ALA A 706 5.48 -4.05 -37.10
N LEU A 707 6.22 -4.58 -36.12
CA LEU A 707 6.78 -5.94 -36.16
C LEU A 707 5.67 -7.00 -36.24
N THR A 708 4.61 -6.85 -35.44
CA THR A 708 3.46 -7.78 -35.47
C THR A 708 2.79 -7.77 -36.85
N ARG A 709 2.55 -6.58 -37.44
CA ARG A 709 1.97 -6.47 -38.79
C ARG A 709 2.88 -7.06 -39.88
N ALA A 710 4.20 -7.01 -39.69
CA ALA A 710 5.16 -7.55 -40.64
C ALA A 710 5.35 -9.08 -40.51
N SER A 711 5.05 -9.64 -39.35
CA SER A 711 5.19 -11.07 -39.06
C SER A 711 4.19 -11.92 -39.87
N ARG A 712 4.57 -13.18 -40.13
CA ARG A 712 3.68 -14.17 -40.75
C ARG A 712 3.50 -15.36 -39.81
N PRO A 713 2.29 -15.96 -39.75
CA PRO A 713 2.02 -17.08 -38.84
C PRO A 713 2.80 -18.35 -39.22
N ALA A 714 3.17 -18.51 -40.49
CA ALA A 714 3.95 -19.63 -40.98
C ALA A 714 4.91 -19.18 -42.10
N ARG A 715 5.99 -19.94 -42.28
CA ARG A 715 6.87 -19.82 -43.44
C ARG A 715 6.22 -20.48 -44.65
N ASP A 716 6.54 -19.97 -45.84
CA ASP A 716 6.14 -20.61 -47.09
C ASP A 716 6.78 -22.01 -47.14
N TYR A 717 6.00 -23.01 -47.53
CA TYR A 717 6.51 -24.35 -47.76
C TYR A 717 7.43 -24.35 -48.99
N VAL A 718 8.60 -24.98 -48.84
CA VAL A 718 9.56 -25.19 -49.92
C VAL A 718 9.86 -26.68 -50.00
N ASP A 719 9.72 -27.27 -51.18
CA ASP A 719 10.03 -28.67 -51.41
C ASP A 719 11.49 -28.99 -51.04
N VAL A 720 11.71 -30.19 -50.51
CA VAL A 720 13.06 -30.66 -50.20
C VAL A 720 13.83 -30.80 -51.52
N PRO A 721 15.01 -30.15 -51.67
CA PRO A 721 15.79 -30.26 -52.89
C PRO A 721 16.20 -31.71 -53.19
N THR A 722 15.79 -32.24 -54.35
CA THR A 722 16.11 -33.62 -54.80
C THR A 722 17.20 -33.67 -55.87
N PHE A 723 17.55 -32.53 -56.47
CA PHE A 723 18.58 -32.41 -57.50
C PHE A 723 19.85 -31.72 -56.97
N PRO A 724 21.04 -32.08 -57.46
CA PRO A 724 22.29 -31.48 -57.02
C PRO A 724 22.34 -29.98 -57.36
N ALA A 725 23.00 -29.20 -56.51
CA ALA A 725 23.30 -27.80 -56.78
C ALA A 725 24.67 -27.65 -57.45
N VAL A 726 24.85 -26.55 -58.17
CA VAL A 726 26.14 -26.10 -58.70
C VAL A 726 26.48 -24.76 -58.08
N THR A 727 27.64 -24.67 -57.43
CA THR A 727 28.12 -23.45 -56.78
C THR A 727 29.19 -22.79 -57.64
N VAL A 728 29.04 -21.49 -57.87
CA VAL A 728 30.01 -20.67 -58.61
C VAL A 728 30.40 -19.48 -57.75
N ASP A 729 31.70 -19.34 -57.49
CA ASP A 729 32.22 -18.19 -56.77
C ASP A 729 32.54 -17.05 -57.75
N GLN A 730 32.16 -15.83 -57.39
CA GLN A 730 32.34 -14.65 -58.21
C GLN A 730 32.81 -13.46 -57.38
N ALA A 731 34.02 -12.98 -57.68
CA ALA A 731 34.55 -11.74 -57.15
C ALA A 731 34.15 -10.54 -58.02
N LEU A 732 33.58 -9.52 -57.41
CA LEU A 732 33.12 -8.30 -58.08
C LEU A 732 33.81 -7.08 -57.45
N VAL A 733 34.52 -6.31 -58.28
CA VAL A 733 35.13 -5.05 -57.88
C VAL A 733 34.15 -3.92 -58.15
N VAL A 734 33.84 -3.13 -57.13
CA VAL A 734 32.90 -1.99 -57.21
C VAL A 734 33.48 -0.78 -56.49
N ALA A 735 32.90 0.41 -56.72
CA ALA A 735 33.20 1.58 -55.91
C ALA A 735 32.83 1.34 -54.43
N GLU A 736 33.55 2.01 -53.52
CA GLU A 736 33.42 1.81 -52.06
C GLU A 736 32.00 2.12 -51.55
N ASP A 737 31.29 3.05 -52.18
CA ASP A 737 29.94 3.48 -51.81
C ASP A 737 28.85 2.50 -52.26
N VAL A 738 29.15 1.54 -53.14
CA VAL A 738 28.17 0.54 -53.59
C VAL A 738 27.88 -0.44 -52.44
N PRO A 739 26.63 -0.52 -51.95
CA PRO A 739 26.31 -1.40 -50.83
C PRO A 739 26.15 -2.85 -51.31
N HIS A 740 26.53 -3.79 -50.43
CA HIS A 740 26.31 -5.22 -50.62
C HIS A 740 24.84 -5.53 -50.98
N GLU A 741 23.89 -4.84 -50.34
CA GLU A 741 22.47 -5.04 -50.59
C GLU A 741 22.08 -4.79 -52.06
N LYS A 742 22.64 -3.75 -52.70
CA LYS A 742 22.37 -3.43 -54.11
C LYS A 742 22.86 -4.57 -55.02
N LEU A 743 24.03 -5.13 -54.73
CA LEU A 743 24.56 -6.26 -55.48
C LEU A 743 23.67 -7.50 -55.32
N VAL A 744 23.30 -7.86 -54.09
CA VAL A 744 22.41 -9.00 -53.84
C VAL A 744 21.06 -8.83 -54.52
N GLN A 745 20.46 -7.65 -54.46
CA GLN A 745 19.18 -7.39 -55.14
C GLN A 745 19.28 -7.61 -56.65
N VAL A 746 20.33 -7.10 -57.29
CA VAL A 746 20.54 -7.28 -58.73
C VAL A 746 20.83 -8.75 -59.05
N MET A 747 21.67 -9.42 -58.26
CA MET A 747 21.99 -10.84 -58.44
C MET A 747 20.75 -11.73 -58.32
N THR A 748 19.97 -11.59 -57.25
CA THR A 748 18.75 -12.38 -57.03
C THR A 748 17.71 -12.12 -58.12
N SER A 749 17.54 -10.86 -58.54
CA SER A 749 16.64 -10.51 -59.65
C SER A 749 17.11 -11.09 -61.00
N ALA A 750 18.42 -11.04 -61.26
CA ALA A 750 19.01 -11.50 -62.51
C ALA A 750 19.08 -13.03 -62.62
N GLY A 751 19.39 -13.73 -61.53
CA GLY A 751 19.53 -15.18 -61.45
C GLY A 751 18.20 -15.93 -61.55
N GLY A 752 17.09 -15.25 -61.25
CA GLY A 752 15.74 -15.79 -61.44
C GLY A 752 15.49 -17.09 -60.66
N LYS A 753 14.74 -18.03 -61.24
CA LYS A 753 14.36 -19.28 -60.57
C LYS A 753 15.51 -20.27 -60.38
N LEU A 754 16.63 -20.10 -61.08
CA LEU A 754 17.76 -21.03 -61.02
C LEU A 754 18.75 -20.68 -59.91
N LEU A 755 18.81 -19.42 -59.49
CA LEU A 755 19.69 -18.97 -58.41
C LEU A 755 18.99 -19.22 -57.07
N GLU A 756 19.47 -20.21 -56.34
CA GLU A 756 18.95 -20.64 -55.04
C GLU A 756 19.43 -19.75 -53.90
N SER A 757 20.72 -19.39 -53.89
CA SER A 757 21.30 -18.56 -52.83
C SER A 757 22.47 -17.70 -53.30
N VAL A 758 22.69 -16.61 -52.57
CA VAL A 758 23.79 -15.65 -52.75
C VAL A 758 24.42 -15.42 -51.39
N ALA A 759 25.68 -15.83 -51.20
CA ALA A 759 26.38 -15.67 -49.94
C ALA A 759 27.66 -14.84 -50.14
N LEU A 760 27.78 -13.71 -49.45
CA LEU A 760 29.04 -12.96 -49.40
C LEU A 760 29.98 -13.67 -48.42
N PHE A 761 31.20 -13.99 -48.86
CA PHE A 761 32.18 -14.66 -48.01
C PHE A 761 33.49 -13.88 -47.85
N ASP A 762 33.77 -12.88 -48.69
CA ASP A 762 34.95 -12.03 -48.54
C ASP A 762 34.69 -10.59 -49.02
N VAL A 763 35.32 -9.63 -48.33
CA VAL A 763 35.36 -8.21 -48.69
C VAL A 763 36.80 -7.71 -48.59
N TYR A 764 37.47 -7.63 -49.73
CA TYR A 764 38.88 -7.28 -49.81
C TYR A 764 39.08 -5.85 -50.32
N ARG A 765 39.95 -5.10 -49.64
CA ARG A 765 40.34 -3.72 -49.97
C ARG A 765 41.85 -3.62 -50.09
N ASP A 766 42.32 -3.12 -51.22
CA ASP A 766 43.75 -2.94 -51.49
C ASP A 766 43.95 -1.90 -52.60
N ALA A 767 44.64 -0.81 -52.28
CA ALA A 767 44.79 0.31 -53.22
C ALA A 767 45.59 -0.07 -54.47
N GLU A 768 46.52 -1.01 -54.37
CA GLU A 768 47.36 -1.46 -55.50
C GLU A 768 46.65 -2.55 -56.32
N ARG A 769 46.00 -3.50 -55.65
CA ARG A 769 45.43 -4.70 -56.30
C ARG A 769 43.96 -4.57 -56.72
N VAL A 770 43.20 -3.69 -56.06
CA VAL A 770 41.76 -3.46 -56.33
C VAL A 770 41.51 -2.05 -56.86
N GLY A 771 42.39 -1.10 -56.51
CA GLY A 771 42.31 0.31 -56.90
C GLY A 771 41.76 1.19 -55.77
N THR A 772 42.28 2.41 -55.68
CA THR A 772 41.84 3.41 -54.69
C THR A 772 40.35 3.71 -54.80
N GLY A 773 39.63 3.69 -53.67
CA GLY A 773 38.18 3.95 -53.62
C GLY A 773 37.31 2.80 -54.16
N LYS A 774 37.90 1.61 -54.38
CA LYS A 774 37.19 0.39 -54.77
C LYS A 774 37.34 -0.71 -53.72
N LYS A 775 36.38 -1.62 -53.70
CA LYS A 775 36.40 -2.86 -52.91
C LYS A 775 36.03 -4.06 -53.76
N SER A 776 36.62 -5.21 -53.45
CA SER A 776 36.28 -6.49 -54.07
C SER A 776 35.39 -7.28 -53.11
N MET A 777 34.20 -7.66 -53.56
CA MET A 777 33.28 -8.51 -52.80
C MET A 777 33.16 -9.86 -53.49
N ALA A 778 33.47 -10.93 -52.78
CA ALA A 778 33.39 -12.29 -53.30
C ALA A 778 32.12 -13.00 -52.81
N TYR A 779 31.37 -13.53 -53.78
CA TYR A 779 30.08 -14.18 -53.57
C TYR A 779 30.12 -15.63 -53.98
N SER A 780 29.52 -16.50 -53.18
CA SER A 780 29.20 -17.86 -53.56
C SER A 780 27.75 -17.89 -54.05
N LEU A 781 27.55 -18.23 -55.33
CA LEU A 781 26.26 -18.29 -56.00
C LEU A 781 25.87 -19.75 -56.20
N THR A 782 24.78 -20.17 -55.57
CA THR A 782 24.30 -21.56 -55.69
C THR A 782 23.16 -21.62 -56.70
N TYR A 783 23.33 -22.43 -57.73
CA TYR A 783 22.32 -22.67 -58.77
C TYR A 783 21.71 -24.06 -58.64
N ARG A 784 20.38 -24.14 -58.73
CA ARG A 784 19.64 -25.39 -58.68
C ARG A 784 18.32 -25.28 -59.46
N ALA A 785 17.94 -26.34 -60.16
CA ALA A 785 16.60 -26.50 -60.71
C ALA A 785 15.79 -27.47 -59.84
N ALA A 786 14.49 -27.20 -59.69
CA ALA A 786 13.59 -28.03 -58.89
C ALA A 786 13.19 -29.34 -59.59
N ASP A 787 13.38 -29.44 -60.91
CA ASP A 787 12.83 -30.48 -61.78
C ASP A 787 13.89 -31.30 -62.53
N ARG A 788 15.17 -30.91 -62.48
CA ARG A 788 16.26 -31.59 -63.19
C ARG A 788 17.65 -31.24 -62.62
N THR A 789 18.64 -32.04 -62.99
CA THR A 789 20.05 -31.69 -62.79
C THR A 789 20.47 -30.63 -63.81
N LEU A 790 21.10 -29.55 -63.35
CA LEU A 790 21.60 -28.50 -64.24
C LEU A 790 22.86 -28.95 -64.98
N THR A 791 22.92 -28.66 -66.28
CA THR A 791 24.13 -28.85 -67.09
C THR A 791 25.09 -27.66 -66.92
N SER A 792 26.39 -27.85 -67.16
CA SER A 792 27.38 -26.77 -67.07
C SER A 792 27.04 -25.59 -67.98
N GLU A 793 26.55 -25.85 -69.21
CA GLU A 793 26.14 -24.81 -70.16
C GLU A 793 24.95 -23.98 -69.67
N GLU A 794 24.00 -24.60 -68.96
CA GLU A 794 22.86 -23.88 -68.36
C GLU A 794 23.33 -22.95 -67.24
N VAL A 795 24.25 -23.42 -66.39
CA VAL A 795 24.82 -22.63 -65.29
C VAL A 795 25.66 -21.48 -65.85
N GLU A 796 26.57 -21.73 -66.79
CA GLU A 796 27.39 -20.69 -67.42
C GLU A 796 26.54 -19.61 -68.09
N ARG A 797 25.47 -20.00 -68.79
CA ARG A 797 24.54 -19.05 -69.43
C ARG A 797 23.77 -18.22 -68.41
N ALA A 798 23.30 -18.84 -67.32
CA ALA A 798 22.60 -18.13 -66.25
C ALA A 798 23.55 -17.19 -65.49
N HIS A 799 24.76 -17.66 -65.20
CA HIS A 799 25.80 -16.92 -64.51
C HIS A 799 26.31 -15.74 -65.33
N GLY A 800 26.64 -15.92 -66.61
CA GLY A 800 27.05 -14.84 -67.49
C GLY A 800 25.99 -13.74 -67.61
N LYS A 801 24.70 -14.11 -67.76
CA LYS A 801 23.59 -13.14 -67.74
C LYS A 801 23.47 -12.39 -66.42
N LEU A 802 23.72 -13.07 -65.31
CA LEU A 802 23.71 -12.45 -63.98
C LEU A 802 24.84 -11.43 -63.86
N VAL A 803 26.06 -11.84 -64.19
CA VAL A 803 27.26 -10.98 -64.17
C VAL A 803 27.02 -9.75 -65.05
N ASP A 804 26.64 -9.91 -66.31
CA ASP A 804 26.38 -8.80 -67.24
C ASP A 804 25.39 -7.77 -66.67
N LYS A 805 24.31 -8.23 -66.02
CA LYS A 805 23.31 -7.37 -65.40
C LYS A 805 23.87 -6.64 -64.18
N VAL A 806 24.65 -7.34 -63.36
CA VAL A 806 25.31 -6.75 -62.18
C VAL A 806 26.29 -5.67 -62.61
N GLN A 807 27.13 -5.94 -63.61
CA GLN A 807 28.08 -4.95 -64.15
C GLN A 807 27.33 -3.71 -64.67
N LYS A 808 26.27 -3.89 -65.47
CA LYS A 808 25.47 -2.77 -66.00
C LYS A 808 24.76 -1.95 -64.93
N ALA A 809 24.26 -2.59 -63.87
CA ALA A 809 23.45 -1.91 -62.84
C ALA A 809 24.28 -1.26 -61.72
N THR A 810 25.53 -1.71 -61.52
CA THR A 810 26.35 -1.32 -60.37
C THR A 810 27.73 -0.78 -60.74
N GLY A 811 28.13 -0.87 -62.00
CA GLY A 811 29.49 -0.54 -62.44
C GLY A 811 30.53 -1.56 -61.98
N ALA A 812 30.11 -2.76 -61.61
CA ALA A 812 31.01 -3.81 -61.16
C ALA A 812 31.93 -4.32 -62.27
N GLU A 813 33.15 -4.67 -61.91
CA GLU A 813 34.15 -5.32 -62.75
C GLU A 813 34.42 -6.73 -62.23
N VAL A 814 34.39 -7.73 -63.10
CA VAL A 814 34.74 -9.11 -62.75
C VAL A 814 36.23 -9.19 -62.48
N ARG A 815 36.59 -9.75 -61.33
CA ARG A 815 37.97 -10.09 -61.01
C ARG A 815 38.19 -11.58 -61.26
N ALA A 816 39.08 -11.89 -62.19
CA ALA A 816 39.50 -13.25 -62.48
C ALA A 816 40.49 -13.77 -61.43
#